data_AF-A0A497GV86-F1
#
_entry.id   AF-A0A497GV86-F1
#
_cell.length_a   1.000
_cell.length_b   1.000
_cell.length_c   1.000
_cell.angle_alpha   90.00
_cell.angle_beta   90.00
_cell.angle_gamma   90.00
#
_symmetry.space_group_name_H-M   'P 1'
#
loop_
_entity.id
_entity.type
_entity.pdbx_description
1 polymer ?
#
loop_
_entity_poly.entity_id
_entity_poly.type
_entity_poly.pdbx_seq_one_letter_code
_entity_poly.pdbx_strand_id
1 'polypeptide(L)'
;MSLSMLGIGMAADADSDSTTLRAPDEILSIGWHPSGEYAIGVGYHGRIVKIYPNGTEESIESGVDTNLYMISWQPMGEYALILGEGGILLKLNGTQVVYLASHLGGIRSITWEDQDSKAKIESDGGTFLYPPDVNSAPTVEVTYPEDGGSLSGTVKVTGRAYDAEGTISKVEVSVDSGPWMAADGLYSWEYLLNTSQYSNGPHDLRIRAWDGRLYSPELALEVEIFNNHPPAVSMASPTSNEVMRGSTWVMGNAEDPDGSLVSVWVRVDSGDWQEAEGLSNWALTLDTELYSNGYHTITAVSYDGDLFSDPVSVEVIFYNKDVPYIEITSPAEGAEVSQGEEVRLSCLLDRDAAVYWNSDIDGYLGTGTELVAVLSPGTHTISARASWNGLTAEDCVTLTVTGNRDSPPALSILYPARDSVLRGNVVIKGTAMDDVDVTSLDLQIDGMSVRVNYEKGSWWYSWDTTDVKDGRHTVEVVASDGTHTVSRKITVYTDNSVLSAVPVPGAPENQEEHSGPYIGAVVSLVAVIGLTGFVSGNQALRYESLKLVLLPLYSRLRKEKVLDNFTRGSIYGFIVANPGAHYNLIKEELKLNNGAVLYHLNILEKENYIYSKREGMYKRFYPRLHTKSMLGDLQKKIIAFLEGRQCTLTEIAEQFSLSRRAAGYQMKVLQSMGIVRRMRKGKWTLAQA
;
A
#
# COMPACT_ATOMS: atom_id res chain seq x y z
N MET A 1 68.21 -59.56 14.66
CA MET A 1 69.13 -58.68 15.42
C MET A 1 69.15 -59.16 16.85
N SER A 2 70.33 -59.24 17.47
CA SER A 2 70.52 -59.74 18.83
C SER A 2 69.91 -58.81 19.88
N LEU A 3 69.10 -59.33 20.81
CA LEU A 3 68.86 -58.67 22.09
C LEU A 3 69.00 -59.66 23.24
N SER A 4 70.14 -59.52 23.91
CA SER A 4 70.43 -59.65 25.36
C SER A 4 69.49 -60.46 26.26
N MET A 5 70.06 -61.53 26.83
CA MET A 5 69.74 -62.05 28.16
C MET A 5 69.64 -60.93 29.20
N LEU A 6 68.61 -60.99 30.03
CA LEU A 6 68.66 -60.45 31.39
C LEU A 6 68.06 -61.50 32.32
N GLY A 7 68.94 -62.14 33.08
CA GLY A 7 68.57 -63.02 34.18
C GLY A 7 68.00 -62.22 35.33
N ILE A 8 66.98 -62.77 35.97
CA ILE A 8 66.59 -62.41 37.33
C ILE A 8 66.66 -63.70 38.14
N GLY A 9 67.51 -63.65 39.16
CA GLY A 9 67.96 -64.79 39.94
C GLY A 9 66.88 -65.39 40.82
N MET A 10 67.02 -66.71 41.01
CA MET A 10 66.42 -67.45 42.10
C MET A 10 66.89 -66.86 43.44
N ALA A 11 65.94 -66.57 44.33
CA ALA A 11 66.16 -66.65 45.77
C ALA A 11 65.40 -67.90 46.25
N ALA A 12 66.16 -68.96 46.51
CA ALA A 12 65.69 -70.08 47.30
C ALA A 12 65.81 -69.66 48.78
N ASP A 13 64.69 -69.58 49.48
CA ASP A 13 64.68 -69.73 50.93
C ASP A 13 63.87 -70.99 51.22
N ALA A 14 64.58 -71.99 51.72
CA ALA A 14 64.00 -73.22 52.20
C ALA A 14 63.59 -72.98 53.65
N ASP A 15 62.27 -72.89 53.89
CA ASP A 15 61.75 -73.21 55.21
C ASP A 15 60.61 -74.22 55.07
N SER A 16 60.77 -75.29 55.83
CA SER A 16 59.98 -76.50 55.78
C SER A 16 58.75 -76.32 56.65
N ASP A 17 57.57 -76.11 56.04
CA ASP A 17 56.36 -76.64 56.64
C ASP A 17 55.25 -76.92 55.62
N SER A 18 54.51 -77.97 55.93
CA SER A 18 53.58 -78.67 55.06
C SER A 18 52.32 -77.87 54.67
N THR A 19 51.79 -78.16 53.48
CA THR A 19 50.46 -77.79 52.95
C THR A 19 50.22 -76.34 52.53
N THR A 20 50.80 -75.92 51.40
CA THR A 20 50.25 -74.82 50.60
C THR A 20 49.54 -75.36 49.37
N LEU A 21 48.23 -75.11 49.29
CA LEU A 21 47.48 -75.16 48.04
C LEU A 21 48.28 -74.40 46.97
N ARG A 22 48.65 -75.07 45.87
CA ARG A 22 49.17 -74.37 44.69
C ARG A 22 48.11 -73.36 44.25
N ALA A 23 48.49 -72.09 44.11
CA ALA A 23 47.57 -71.03 43.80
C ALA A 23 46.92 -71.30 42.42
N PRO A 24 45.58 -71.24 42.30
CA PRO A 24 44.86 -71.51 41.05
C PRO A 24 45.10 -70.47 39.93
N ASP A 25 46.01 -69.52 40.12
CA ASP A 25 46.16 -68.32 39.29
C ASP A 25 47.54 -68.18 38.60
N GLU A 26 48.37 -69.21 38.55
CA GLU A 26 49.69 -69.07 37.89
C GLU A 26 49.59 -69.03 36.35
N ILE A 27 50.21 -68.01 35.75
CA ILE A 27 50.41 -67.88 34.29
C ILE A 27 51.62 -68.74 33.91
N LEU A 28 51.42 -69.65 32.96
CA LEU A 28 52.43 -70.60 32.47
C LEU A 28 53.18 -70.08 31.24
N SER A 29 52.51 -69.28 30.40
CA SER A 29 53.13 -68.70 29.20
C SER A 29 52.52 -67.34 28.89
N ILE A 30 53.33 -66.43 28.35
CA ILE A 30 52.92 -65.09 27.94
C ILE A 30 53.36 -64.86 26.49
N GLY A 31 52.43 -64.40 25.66
CA GLY A 31 52.68 -63.98 24.28
C GLY A 31 52.30 -62.52 24.07
N TRP A 32 53.28 -61.68 23.75
CA TRP A 32 53.03 -60.29 23.34
C TRP A 32 52.35 -60.25 21.97
N HIS A 33 51.27 -59.47 21.86
CA HIS A 33 50.65 -59.21 20.57
C HIS A 33 51.67 -58.47 19.67
N PRO A 34 51.73 -58.76 18.35
CA PRO A 34 52.70 -58.14 17.45
C PRO A 34 52.67 -56.60 17.39
N SER A 35 51.52 -55.97 17.67
CA SER A 35 51.43 -54.49 17.79
C SER A 35 52.14 -53.93 19.04
N GLY A 36 52.43 -54.76 20.04
CA GLY A 36 53.02 -54.35 21.32
C GLY A 36 52.03 -53.71 22.31
N GLU A 37 50.77 -53.56 21.96
CA GLU A 37 49.77 -52.87 22.79
C GLU A 37 49.31 -53.67 24.01
N TYR A 38 49.45 -55.00 23.98
CA TYR A 38 49.08 -55.90 25.07
C TYR A 38 49.78 -57.26 24.92
N ALA A 39 49.74 -58.07 25.98
CA ALA A 39 50.13 -59.47 25.98
C ALA A 39 48.96 -60.34 26.42
N ILE A 40 49.00 -61.63 26.07
CA ILE A 40 48.07 -62.63 26.58
C ILE A 40 48.87 -63.61 27.43
N GLY A 41 48.43 -63.79 28.67
CA GLY A 41 48.90 -64.84 29.57
C GLY A 41 47.95 -66.04 29.55
N VAL A 42 48.50 -67.24 29.50
CA VAL A 42 47.75 -68.51 29.58
C VAL A 42 48.31 -69.36 30.72
N GLY A 43 47.45 -70.10 31.44
CA GLY A 43 47.85 -70.76 32.69
C GLY A 43 47.04 -71.99 33.07
N TYR A 44 47.11 -72.36 34.36
CA TYR A 44 46.38 -73.50 34.92
C TYR A 44 44.85 -73.34 34.81
N HIS A 45 44.11 -74.46 34.82
CA HIS A 45 42.63 -74.47 34.85
C HIS A 45 41.98 -73.62 33.74
N GLY A 46 42.56 -73.62 32.54
CA GLY A 46 42.04 -72.87 31.40
C GLY A 46 42.16 -71.36 31.52
N ARG A 47 42.96 -70.82 32.45
CA ARG A 47 43.12 -69.37 32.63
C ARG A 47 43.69 -68.72 31.37
N ILE A 48 42.97 -67.73 30.84
CA ILE A 48 43.46 -66.81 29.80
C ILE A 48 43.22 -65.39 30.30
N VAL A 49 44.26 -64.56 30.29
CA VAL A 49 44.18 -63.15 30.70
C VAL A 49 44.87 -62.25 29.70
N LYS A 50 44.25 -61.12 29.39
CA LYS A 50 44.84 -60.03 28.61
C LYS A 50 45.49 -59.03 29.53
N ILE A 51 46.77 -58.77 29.31
CA ILE A 51 47.63 -57.96 30.16
C ILE A 51 48.06 -56.72 29.37
N TYR A 52 47.70 -55.55 29.85
CA TYR A 52 48.08 -54.28 29.23
C TYR A 52 49.43 -53.78 29.81
N PRO A 53 50.20 -52.94 29.09
CA PRO A 53 51.50 -52.43 29.55
C PRO A 53 51.47 -51.67 30.89
N ASN A 54 50.30 -51.16 31.27
CA ASN A 54 50.05 -50.49 32.56
C ASN A 54 49.81 -51.49 33.72
N GLY A 55 49.83 -52.80 33.47
CA GLY A 55 49.62 -53.86 34.45
C GLY A 55 48.15 -54.22 34.72
N THR A 56 47.18 -53.66 34.00
CA THR A 56 45.77 -54.08 34.13
C THR A 56 45.53 -55.41 33.42
N GLU A 57 44.74 -56.29 34.05
CA GLU A 57 44.39 -57.61 33.52
C GLU A 57 42.89 -57.72 33.22
N GLU A 58 42.55 -58.39 32.13
CA GLU A 58 41.17 -58.70 31.72
C GLU A 58 41.06 -60.20 31.42
N SER A 59 40.18 -60.92 32.13
CA SER A 59 40.00 -62.36 31.95
C SER A 59 39.23 -62.69 30.67
N ILE A 60 39.68 -63.72 29.96
CA ILE A 60 39.03 -64.26 28.75
C ILE A 60 38.59 -65.69 29.05
N GLU A 61 37.33 -66.02 28.77
CA GLU A 61 36.81 -67.37 28.94
C GLU A 61 37.40 -68.32 27.89
N SER A 62 38.11 -69.36 28.33
CA SER A 62 38.73 -70.35 27.44
C SER A 62 37.80 -71.48 27.00
N GLY A 63 36.71 -71.70 27.73
CA GLY A 63 35.80 -72.83 27.50
C GLY A 63 36.36 -74.21 27.88
N VAL A 64 37.54 -74.28 28.50
CA VAL A 64 38.19 -75.51 28.95
C VAL A 64 38.69 -75.35 30.39
N ASP A 65 38.76 -76.44 31.16
CA ASP A 65 39.26 -76.44 32.56
C ASP A 65 40.65 -77.12 32.69
N THR A 66 41.31 -77.33 31.55
CA THR A 66 42.62 -77.98 31.46
C THR A 66 43.74 -76.95 31.43
N ASN A 67 44.96 -77.36 31.78
CA ASN A 67 46.11 -76.45 31.78
C ASN A 67 46.47 -75.99 30.37
N LEU A 68 46.76 -74.70 30.21
CA LEU A 68 47.21 -74.08 28.95
C LEU A 68 48.69 -73.74 29.07
N TYR A 69 49.52 -74.36 28.24
CA TYR A 69 50.97 -74.37 28.38
C TYR A 69 51.70 -73.36 27.50
N MET A 70 51.13 -73.00 26.36
CA MET A 70 51.81 -72.19 25.36
C MET A 70 50.83 -71.34 24.59
N ILE A 71 51.27 -70.14 24.25
CA ILE A 71 50.60 -69.25 23.32
C ILE A 71 51.59 -68.78 22.26
N SER A 72 51.15 -68.73 21.00
CA SER A 72 51.94 -68.20 19.90
C SER A 72 51.07 -67.34 19.00
N TRP A 73 51.44 -66.08 18.81
CA TRP A 73 50.77 -65.16 17.91
C TRP A 73 51.15 -65.45 16.46
N GLN A 74 50.16 -65.43 15.58
CA GLN A 74 50.37 -65.34 14.14
C GLN A 74 51.17 -64.04 13.84
N PRO A 75 52.10 -64.01 12.86
CA PRO A 75 53.05 -62.90 12.69
C PRO A 75 52.43 -61.51 12.53
N MET A 76 51.21 -61.41 11.98
CA MET A 76 50.48 -60.14 11.81
C MET A 76 49.57 -59.79 13.00
N GLY A 77 49.44 -60.68 13.99
CA GLY A 77 48.70 -60.46 15.23
C GLY A 77 47.21 -60.70 15.13
N GLU A 78 46.71 -61.23 14.01
CA GLU A 78 45.27 -61.40 13.80
C GLU A 78 44.64 -62.39 14.78
N TYR A 79 45.40 -63.42 15.16
CA TYR A 79 44.99 -64.43 16.13
C TYR A 79 46.19 -65.07 16.81
N ALA A 80 45.95 -65.71 17.94
CA ALA A 80 46.92 -66.55 18.62
C ALA A 80 46.45 -68.00 18.65
N LEU A 81 47.38 -68.94 18.53
CA LEU A 81 47.14 -70.34 18.83
C LEU A 81 47.59 -70.61 20.27
N ILE A 82 46.71 -71.22 21.05
CA ILE A 82 46.93 -71.58 22.45
C ILE A 82 46.87 -73.09 22.58
N LEU A 83 47.85 -73.66 23.29
CA LEU A 83 48.01 -75.08 23.48
C LEU A 83 47.75 -75.47 24.92
N GLY A 84 47.06 -76.59 25.10
CA GLY A 84 46.76 -77.14 26.41
C GLY A 84 47.00 -78.63 26.56
N GLU A 85 46.75 -79.10 27.77
CA GLU A 85 46.84 -80.50 28.17
C GLU A 85 45.99 -81.42 27.28
N GLY A 86 46.43 -82.66 27.09
CA GLY A 86 45.73 -83.62 26.23
C GLY A 86 45.76 -83.31 24.73
N GLY A 87 46.58 -82.33 24.32
CA GLY A 87 46.72 -81.89 22.93
C GLY A 87 45.73 -80.81 22.53
N ILE A 88 45.00 -80.20 23.46
CA ILE A 88 44.04 -79.13 23.19
C ILE A 88 44.69 -78.01 22.37
N LEU A 89 44.02 -77.63 21.28
CA LEU A 89 44.39 -76.50 20.43
C LEU A 89 43.23 -75.51 20.40
N LEU A 90 43.48 -74.29 20.87
CA LEU A 90 42.53 -73.19 20.85
C LEU A 90 43.03 -72.10 19.91
N LYS A 91 42.10 -71.39 19.29
CA LYS A 91 42.35 -70.17 18.53
C LYS A 91 41.73 -68.99 19.23
N LEU A 92 42.54 -67.98 19.55
CA LEU A 92 42.11 -66.73 20.15
C LEU A 92 42.10 -65.62 19.09
N ASN A 93 40.91 -65.11 18.77
CA ASN A 93 40.69 -63.96 17.88
C ASN A 93 40.22 -62.78 18.72
N GLY A 94 41.14 -61.91 19.17
CA GLY A 94 40.83 -60.84 20.10
C GLY A 94 40.41 -61.38 21.48
N THR A 95 39.11 -61.45 21.76
CA THR A 95 38.53 -62.02 23.00
C THR A 95 37.76 -63.32 22.77
N GLN A 96 37.55 -63.74 21.51
CA GLN A 96 36.85 -64.98 21.21
C GLN A 96 37.81 -66.16 21.19
N VAL A 97 37.48 -67.23 21.91
CA VAL A 97 38.23 -68.49 21.95
C VAL A 97 37.45 -69.58 21.22
N VAL A 98 38.07 -70.19 20.22
CA VAL A 98 37.50 -71.30 19.44
C VAL A 98 38.30 -72.56 19.70
N TYR A 99 37.61 -73.65 20.06
CA TYR A 99 38.22 -74.97 20.18
C TYR A 99 38.43 -75.59 18.79
N LEU A 100 39.70 -75.82 18.43
CA LEU A 100 40.09 -76.49 17.20
C LEU A 100 40.41 -77.94 17.55
N ALA A 101 39.49 -78.86 17.24
CA ALA A 101 39.58 -80.26 17.65
C ALA A 101 40.98 -80.88 17.46
N SER A 102 41.47 -81.61 18.47
CA SER A 102 42.81 -82.18 18.43
C SER A 102 42.87 -83.66 18.78
N HIS A 103 43.39 -84.44 17.83
CA HIS A 103 43.84 -85.83 18.04
C HIS A 103 45.38 -85.90 18.14
N LEU A 104 46.01 -84.78 18.50
CA LEU A 104 47.44 -84.54 18.25
C LEU A 104 48.36 -85.09 19.35
N GLY A 105 47.86 -85.51 20.50
CA GLY A 105 48.70 -85.81 21.67
C GLY A 105 49.39 -84.55 22.21
N GLY A 106 50.35 -84.68 23.13
CA GLY A 106 51.03 -83.53 23.73
C GLY A 106 51.73 -82.67 22.67
N ILE A 107 51.35 -81.40 22.56
CA ILE A 107 51.93 -80.47 21.59
C ILE A 107 53.19 -79.84 22.18
N ARG A 108 54.28 -79.80 21.39
CA ARG A 108 55.62 -79.40 21.85
C ARG A 108 56.05 -78.03 21.33
N SER A 109 55.64 -77.65 20.14
CA SER A 109 56.00 -76.36 19.54
C SER A 109 55.00 -75.89 18.50
N ILE A 110 54.94 -74.57 18.31
CA ILE A 110 54.28 -73.91 17.19
C ILE A 110 55.33 -73.05 16.51
N THR A 111 55.47 -73.19 15.19
CA THR A 111 56.29 -72.31 14.36
C THR A 111 55.45 -71.79 13.21
N TRP A 112 55.67 -70.54 12.82
CA TRP A 112 54.97 -69.89 11.71
C TRP A 112 55.88 -69.86 10.48
N GLU A 113 55.31 -70.12 9.31
CA GLU A 113 55.99 -69.86 8.04
C GLU A 113 55.73 -68.41 7.64
N ASP A 114 56.80 -67.62 7.47
CA ASP A 114 56.68 -66.19 7.23
C ASP A 114 55.93 -65.92 5.92
N GLN A 115 54.86 -65.10 6.04
CA GLN A 115 53.94 -64.56 5.01
C GLN A 115 52.60 -65.27 4.77
N ASP A 116 52.45 -66.56 5.07
CA ASP A 116 51.25 -67.32 4.64
C ASP A 116 50.25 -67.63 5.77
N SER A 117 50.42 -67.11 6.99
CA SER A 117 49.55 -67.44 8.16
C SER A 117 49.37 -68.94 8.45
N LYS A 118 50.29 -69.79 7.94
CA LYS A 118 50.31 -71.23 8.17
C LYS A 118 51.10 -71.54 9.44
N ALA A 119 50.48 -72.23 10.39
CA ALA A 119 51.18 -72.70 11.58
C ALA A 119 51.61 -74.16 11.39
N LYS A 120 52.90 -74.42 11.59
CA LYS A 120 53.43 -75.77 11.75
C LYS A 120 53.42 -76.11 13.24
N ILE A 121 52.64 -77.14 13.58
CA ILE A 121 52.45 -77.61 14.96
C ILE A 121 53.13 -78.97 15.09
N GLU A 122 54.08 -79.10 16.02
CA GLU A 122 54.75 -80.38 16.30
C GLU A 122 54.21 -80.97 17.61
N SER A 123 53.73 -82.21 17.54
CA SER A 123 53.15 -82.91 18.67
C SER A 123 53.63 -84.35 18.76
N ASP A 124 53.31 -85.03 19.87
CA ASP A 124 53.61 -86.45 20.07
C ASP A 124 52.96 -87.35 18.98
N GLY A 125 51.87 -86.89 18.36
CA GLY A 125 51.19 -87.54 17.24
C GLY A 125 51.73 -87.21 15.84
N GLY A 126 52.73 -86.34 15.71
CA GLY A 126 53.34 -85.94 14.44
C GLY A 126 53.29 -84.44 14.15
N THR A 127 53.57 -84.06 12.91
CA THR A 127 53.49 -82.65 12.45
C THR A 127 52.14 -82.36 11.82
N PHE A 128 51.47 -81.31 12.27
CA PHE A 128 50.21 -80.82 11.72
C PHE A 128 50.38 -79.41 11.13
N LEU A 129 49.79 -79.16 9.96
CA LEU A 129 49.76 -77.84 9.33
C LEU A 129 48.37 -77.22 9.52
N TYR A 130 48.31 -76.12 10.26
CA TYR A 130 47.11 -75.31 10.39
C TYR A 130 47.04 -74.31 9.22
N PRO A 131 45.96 -74.30 8.40
CA PRO A 131 45.87 -73.48 7.21
C PRO A 131 45.72 -71.98 7.51
N PRO A 132 46.02 -71.08 6.54
CA PRO A 132 45.73 -69.65 6.67
C PRO A 132 44.22 -69.43 6.84
N ASP A 133 43.81 -68.45 7.64
CA ASP A 133 42.50 -67.84 7.43
C ASP A 133 42.56 -67.10 6.09
N VAL A 134 41.76 -67.52 5.12
CA VAL A 134 41.63 -66.83 3.84
C VAL A 134 40.65 -65.66 4.06
N ASN A 135 41.13 -64.43 3.90
CA ASN A 135 40.30 -63.23 3.95
C ASN A 135 40.27 -62.56 2.57
N SER A 136 39.10 -62.52 1.95
CA SER A 136 38.87 -61.76 0.72
C SER A 136 38.59 -60.29 1.05
N ALA A 137 38.83 -59.37 0.12
CA ALA A 137 38.37 -58.00 0.30
C ALA A 137 36.82 -57.94 0.21
N PRO A 138 36.16 -57.05 0.98
CA PRO A 138 34.73 -56.90 0.90
C PRO A 138 34.29 -56.32 -0.44
N THR A 139 32.98 -56.35 -0.70
CA THR A 139 32.34 -55.72 -1.87
C THR A 139 31.31 -54.68 -1.41
N VAL A 140 31.09 -53.66 -2.24
CA VAL A 140 30.08 -52.64 -2.01
C VAL A 140 29.27 -52.41 -3.28
N GLU A 141 27.98 -52.15 -3.12
CA GLU A 141 27.05 -51.79 -4.19
C GLU A 141 26.19 -50.61 -3.75
N VAL A 142 25.79 -49.77 -4.70
CA VAL A 142 24.86 -48.65 -4.51
C VAL A 142 23.49 -49.06 -5.05
N THR A 143 22.45 -48.90 -4.24
CA THR A 143 21.05 -49.11 -4.66
C THR A 143 20.37 -47.80 -5.06
N TYR A 144 20.83 -46.67 -4.53
CA TYR A 144 20.38 -45.34 -4.94
C TYR A 144 21.43 -44.28 -4.57
N PRO A 145 21.71 -43.29 -5.43
CA PRO A 145 21.12 -43.08 -6.76
C PRO A 145 21.65 -44.05 -7.82
N GLU A 146 21.02 -44.06 -9.00
CA GLU A 146 21.57 -44.72 -10.19
C GLU A 146 22.71 -43.88 -10.78
N ASP A 147 23.58 -44.52 -11.58
CA ASP A 147 24.67 -43.84 -12.27
C ASP A 147 24.12 -42.84 -13.30
N GLY A 148 24.59 -41.60 -13.24
CA GLY A 148 24.05 -40.44 -13.95
C GLY A 148 22.75 -39.87 -13.36
N GLY A 149 22.31 -40.33 -12.18
CA GLY A 149 21.09 -39.83 -11.53
C GLY A 149 21.21 -38.37 -11.09
N SER A 150 20.10 -37.61 -11.20
CA SER A 150 20.05 -36.23 -10.74
C SER A 150 19.66 -36.13 -9.27
N LEU A 151 20.39 -35.31 -8.51
CA LEU A 151 20.25 -35.16 -7.06
C LEU A 151 19.99 -33.70 -6.67
N SER A 152 19.04 -33.49 -5.76
CA SER A 152 18.75 -32.17 -5.21
C SER A 152 18.31 -32.23 -3.73
N GLY A 153 18.68 -31.21 -2.97
CA GLY A 153 18.40 -31.11 -1.53
C GLY A 153 19.22 -32.08 -0.67
N THR A 154 18.58 -32.66 0.35
CA THR A 154 19.23 -33.68 1.20
C THR A 154 18.82 -35.06 0.72
N VAL A 155 19.79 -35.77 0.14
CA VAL A 155 19.60 -37.06 -0.51
C VAL A 155 20.22 -38.18 0.31
N LYS A 156 19.49 -39.28 0.48
CA LYS A 156 20.02 -40.48 1.12
C LYS A 156 20.63 -41.40 0.06
N VAL A 157 21.95 -41.43 -0.05
CA VAL A 157 22.68 -42.43 -0.83
C VAL A 157 22.62 -43.74 -0.06
N THR A 158 22.22 -44.84 -0.70
CA THR A 158 22.00 -46.14 -0.05
C THR A 158 22.66 -47.26 -0.83
N GLY A 159 23.01 -48.33 -0.11
CA GLY A 159 23.53 -49.51 -0.74
C GLY A 159 23.73 -50.68 0.21
N ARG A 160 24.41 -51.71 -0.28
CA ARG A 160 24.78 -52.89 0.50
C ARG A 160 26.27 -53.12 0.47
N ALA A 161 26.78 -53.76 1.52
CA ALA A 161 28.14 -54.27 1.55
C ALA A 161 28.13 -55.74 1.94
N TYR A 162 29.02 -56.52 1.35
CA TYR A 162 29.07 -57.96 1.53
C TYR A 162 30.51 -58.44 1.63
N ASP A 163 30.76 -59.32 2.59
CA ASP A 163 32.00 -60.06 2.76
C ASP A 163 31.63 -61.54 2.93
N ALA A 164 32.26 -62.42 2.15
CA ALA A 164 31.90 -63.83 2.10
C ALA A 164 32.48 -64.64 3.27
N GLU A 165 33.62 -64.20 3.82
CA GLU A 165 34.38 -64.92 4.84
C GLU A 165 34.58 -64.12 6.14
N GLY A 166 34.33 -62.80 6.10
CA GLY A 166 34.58 -61.85 7.19
C GLY A 166 33.36 -61.02 7.60
N THR A 167 33.63 -59.92 8.32
CA THR A 167 32.62 -58.96 8.80
C THR A 167 32.91 -57.58 8.24
N ILE A 168 31.89 -56.81 7.88
CA ILE A 168 32.08 -55.40 7.50
C ILE A 168 32.29 -54.56 8.76
N SER A 169 33.40 -53.81 8.81
CA SER A 169 33.77 -52.93 9.92
C SER A 169 33.34 -51.47 9.70
N LYS A 170 33.36 -50.97 8.45
CA LYS A 170 32.75 -49.68 8.05
C LYS A 170 32.51 -49.58 6.55
N VAL A 171 31.61 -48.67 6.17
CA VAL A 171 31.43 -48.21 4.78
C VAL A 171 31.70 -46.71 4.75
N GLU A 172 32.38 -46.22 3.71
CA GLU A 172 32.74 -44.81 3.56
C GLU A 172 32.37 -44.29 2.18
N VAL A 173 32.00 -43.02 2.11
CA VAL A 173 31.66 -42.28 0.89
C VAL A 173 32.56 -41.03 0.79
N SER A 174 33.08 -40.76 -0.40
CA SER A 174 33.81 -39.53 -0.76
C SER A 174 33.14 -38.87 -1.95
N VAL A 175 33.06 -37.54 -1.95
CA VAL A 175 32.49 -36.72 -3.04
C VAL A 175 33.62 -35.88 -3.64
N ASP A 176 33.79 -35.91 -4.96
CA ASP A 176 34.80 -35.16 -5.73
C ASP A 176 36.24 -35.28 -5.20
N SER A 177 36.65 -36.49 -4.82
CA SER A 177 37.96 -36.74 -4.18
C SER A 177 38.16 -36.02 -2.84
N GLY A 178 37.07 -35.61 -2.18
CA GLY A 178 37.06 -35.08 -0.84
C GLY A 178 37.39 -36.11 0.25
N PRO A 179 37.33 -35.72 1.54
CA PRO A 179 37.58 -36.65 2.64
C PRO A 179 36.56 -37.79 2.64
N TRP A 180 37.03 -38.98 3.01
CA TRP A 180 36.16 -40.14 3.22
C TRP A 180 35.32 -39.94 4.48
N MET A 181 34.01 -40.00 4.32
CA MET A 181 33.03 -39.87 5.40
C MET A 181 32.38 -41.21 5.66
N ALA A 182 32.23 -41.59 6.93
CA ALA A 182 31.56 -42.83 7.30
C ALA A 182 30.06 -42.77 6.93
N ALA A 183 29.57 -43.85 6.33
CA ALA A 183 28.15 -44.11 6.16
C ALA A 183 27.57 -44.76 7.43
N ASP A 184 26.26 -44.56 7.64
CA ASP A 184 25.52 -45.21 8.72
C ASP A 184 25.12 -46.63 8.30
N GLY A 185 25.42 -47.62 9.14
CA GLY A 185 25.18 -49.03 8.84
C GLY A 185 26.36 -49.73 8.16
N LEU A 186 26.31 -51.07 8.14
CA LEU A 186 27.43 -51.91 7.68
C LEU A 186 27.04 -52.71 6.43
N TYR A 187 26.10 -53.65 6.56
CA TYR A 187 25.67 -54.52 5.45
C TYR A 187 24.58 -53.90 4.58
N SER A 188 23.74 -53.07 5.19
CA SER A 188 22.84 -52.13 4.53
C SER A 188 23.23 -50.78 5.07
N TRP A 189 23.72 -49.91 4.20
CA TRP A 189 24.32 -48.66 4.60
C TRP A 189 23.60 -47.48 3.95
N GLU A 190 23.66 -46.34 4.61
CA GLU A 190 23.12 -45.07 4.13
C GLU A 190 24.05 -43.90 4.43
N TYR A 191 24.12 -42.96 3.50
CA TYR A 191 24.88 -41.72 3.63
C TYR A 191 23.99 -40.54 3.26
N LEU A 192 23.83 -39.58 4.17
CA LEU A 192 23.05 -38.36 3.93
C LEU A 192 23.93 -37.31 3.23
N LEU A 193 23.71 -37.14 1.94
CA LEU A 193 24.36 -36.13 1.12
C LEU A 193 23.52 -34.85 1.10
N ASN A 194 24.09 -33.74 1.56
CA ASN A 194 23.48 -32.41 1.39
C ASN A 194 24.03 -31.75 0.12
N THR A 195 23.25 -31.76 -0.96
CA THR A 195 23.69 -31.27 -2.27
C THR A 195 23.86 -29.75 -2.31
N SER A 196 23.28 -29.00 -1.36
CA SER A 196 23.46 -27.53 -1.28
C SER A 196 24.90 -27.08 -1.02
N GLN A 197 25.78 -28.02 -0.65
CA GLN A 197 27.20 -27.76 -0.42
C GLN A 197 28.05 -27.86 -1.70
N TYR A 198 27.44 -28.30 -2.80
CA TYR A 198 28.09 -28.57 -4.07
C TYR A 198 27.47 -27.69 -5.17
N SER A 199 28.26 -27.36 -6.20
CA SER A 199 27.79 -26.64 -7.38
C SER A 199 26.79 -27.47 -8.19
N ASN A 200 26.01 -26.82 -9.06
CA ASN A 200 25.23 -27.55 -10.04
C ASN A 200 26.15 -28.14 -11.12
N GLY A 201 25.87 -29.37 -11.57
CA GLY A 201 26.65 -30.10 -12.59
C GLY A 201 27.03 -31.53 -12.17
N PRO A 202 27.96 -32.17 -12.90
CA PRO A 202 28.38 -33.55 -12.63
C PRO A 202 29.33 -33.64 -11.42
N HIS A 203 29.13 -34.66 -10.58
CA HIS A 203 29.90 -34.95 -9.38
C HIS A 203 30.26 -36.44 -9.28
N ASP A 204 31.46 -36.74 -8.76
CA ASP A 204 31.97 -38.11 -8.60
C ASP A 204 31.76 -38.58 -7.15
N LEU A 205 30.92 -39.61 -6.98
CA LEU A 205 30.76 -40.31 -5.71
C LEU A 205 31.61 -41.57 -5.70
N ARG A 206 32.50 -41.68 -4.72
CA ARG A 206 33.31 -42.89 -4.48
C ARG A 206 32.90 -43.58 -3.19
N ILE A 207 32.72 -44.89 -3.26
CA ILE A 207 32.27 -45.71 -2.13
C ILE A 207 33.23 -46.88 -1.94
N ARG A 208 33.54 -47.20 -0.68
CA ARG A 208 34.31 -48.40 -0.33
C ARG A 208 33.88 -48.96 1.03
N ALA A 209 34.05 -50.26 1.21
CA ALA A 209 33.86 -50.96 2.49
C ALA A 209 35.21 -51.41 3.06
N TRP A 210 35.30 -51.56 4.37
CA TRP A 210 36.46 -52.09 5.08
C TRP A 210 36.02 -53.18 6.04
N ASP A 211 36.68 -54.33 6.01
CA ASP A 211 36.38 -55.49 6.86
C ASP A 211 37.17 -55.52 8.18
N GLY A 212 38.15 -54.62 8.34
CA GLY A 212 39.12 -54.62 9.45
C GLY A 212 40.55 -54.89 9.00
N ARG A 213 40.75 -55.36 7.76
CA ARG A 213 42.02 -55.79 7.16
C ARG A 213 42.23 -55.19 5.77
N LEU A 214 41.24 -55.32 4.90
CA LEU A 214 41.26 -54.90 3.50
C LEU A 214 40.10 -53.94 3.20
N TYR A 215 40.37 -53.01 2.28
CA TYR A 215 39.31 -52.23 1.65
C TYR A 215 38.79 -52.97 0.41
N SER A 216 37.49 -52.80 0.13
CA SER A 216 36.93 -53.14 -1.17
C SER A 216 37.59 -52.31 -2.26
N PRO A 217 37.54 -52.77 -3.54
CA PRO A 217 37.70 -51.86 -4.67
C PRO A 217 36.77 -50.63 -4.50
N GLU A 218 37.24 -49.46 -4.92
CA GLU A 218 36.41 -48.25 -4.94
C GLU A 218 35.35 -48.40 -6.03
N LEU A 219 34.09 -48.25 -5.64
CA LEU A 219 32.99 -48.08 -6.58
C LEU A 219 32.85 -46.59 -6.87
N ALA A 220 32.94 -46.20 -8.14
CA ALA A 220 32.70 -44.83 -8.60
C ALA A 220 31.31 -44.74 -9.24
N LEU A 221 30.62 -43.63 -8.98
CA LEU A 221 29.28 -43.34 -9.46
C LEU A 221 29.26 -41.85 -9.84
N GLU A 222 28.88 -41.52 -11.08
CA GLU A 222 28.68 -40.13 -11.48
C GLU A 222 27.23 -39.73 -11.18
N VAL A 223 27.02 -38.54 -10.63
CA VAL A 223 25.69 -38.00 -10.37
C VAL A 223 25.61 -36.55 -10.81
N GLU A 224 24.42 -36.08 -11.18
CA GLU A 224 24.22 -34.68 -11.56
C GLU A 224 23.55 -33.93 -10.41
N ILE A 225 24.25 -33.03 -9.75
CA ILE A 225 23.66 -32.18 -8.73
C ILE A 225 22.94 -31.01 -9.41
N PHE A 226 21.66 -30.82 -9.11
CA PHE A 226 20.87 -29.70 -9.61
C PHE A 226 20.03 -29.08 -8.48
N ASN A 227 20.57 -28.07 -7.83
CA ASN A 227 19.87 -27.24 -6.85
C ASN A 227 19.25 -26.03 -7.56
N ASN A 228 17.95 -26.10 -7.85
CA ASN A 228 17.23 -25.03 -8.52
C ASN A 228 17.01 -23.81 -7.58
N HIS A 229 17.37 -22.61 -8.03
CA HIS A 229 17.06 -21.35 -7.35
C HIS A 229 15.84 -20.69 -8.01
N PRO A 230 14.96 -20.01 -7.23
CA PRO A 230 13.84 -19.28 -7.81
C PRO A 230 14.30 -18.22 -8.83
N PRO A 231 13.51 -17.98 -9.89
CA PRO A 231 13.81 -16.90 -10.82
C PRO A 231 13.64 -15.53 -10.14
N ALA A 232 14.12 -14.48 -10.79
CA ALA A 232 13.91 -13.09 -10.43
C ALA A 232 13.05 -12.37 -11.47
N VAL A 233 12.22 -11.44 -11.00
CA VAL A 233 11.40 -10.56 -11.84
C VAL A 233 11.56 -9.10 -11.41
N SER A 234 11.52 -8.19 -12.36
CA SER A 234 11.53 -6.75 -12.14
C SER A 234 10.51 -6.08 -13.05
N MET A 235 9.94 -4.96 -12.60
CA MET A 235 8.99 -4.17 -13.38
C MET A 235 9.63 -2.83 -13.75
N ALA A 236 9.75 -2.57 -15.05
CA ALA A 236 10.33 -1.35 -15.60
C ALA A 236 9.29 -0.25 -15.80
N SER A 237 8.08 -0.62 -16.20
CA SER A 237 6.91 0.26 -16.29
C SER A 237 5.65 -0.55 -15.96
N PRO A 238 4.68 0.03 -15.25
CA PRO A 238 4.65 1.40 -14.74
C PRO A 238 5.58 1.61 -13.55
N THR A 239 5.90 2.88 -13.31
CA THR A 239 6.61 3.35 -12.13
C THR A 239 5.65 3.68 -10.99
N SER A 240 6.17 3.78 -9.76
CA SER A 240 5.32 4.05 -8.59
C SER A 240 4.58 5.38 -8.71
N ASN A 241 3.27 5.34 -8.50
CA ASN A 241 2.30 6.43 -8.64
C ASN A 241 2.09 6.92 -10.09
N GLU A 242 2.51 6.15 -11.09
CA GLU A 242 2.23 6.48 -12.48
C GLU A 242 0.72 6.49 -12.76
N VAL A 243 0.27 7.49 -13.52
CA VAL A 243 -1.14 7.62 -13.92
C VAL A 243 -1.34 6.91 -15.25
N MET A 244 -2.16 5.86 -15.23
CA MET A 244 -2.48 5.03 -16.38
C MET A 244 -3.93 5.26 -16.85
N ARG A 245 -4.15 5.22 -18.17
CA ARG A 245 -5.44 5.49 -18.81
C ARG A 245 -5.64 4.59 -20.03
N GLY A 246 -6.85 4.06 -20.22
CA GLY A 246 -7.19 3.21 -21.36
C GLY A 246 -6.31 1.95 -21.44
N SER A 247 -6.00 1.53 -22.67
CA SER A 247 -5.08 0.42 -22.91
C SER A 247 -3.62 0.89 -22.82
N THR A 248 -2.86 0.26 -21.91
CA THR A 248 -1.47 0.61 -21.59
C THR A 248 -0.63 -0.66 -21.41
N TRP A 249 0.69 -0.54 -21.26
CA TRP A 249 1.59 -1.67 -21.09
C TRP A 249 2.16 -1.73 -19.67
N VAL A 250 2.24 -2.94 -19.14
CA VAL A 250 3.07 -3.30 -17.98
C VAL A 250 4.23 -4.12 -18.51
N MET A 251 5.47 -3.74 -18.24
CA MET A 251 6.64 -4.41 -18.80
C MET A 251 7.81 -4.43 -17.83
N GLY A 252 8.71 -5.38 -18.05
CA GLY A 252 9.90 -5.52 -17.22
C GLY A 252 10.83 -6.62 -17.69
N ASN A 253 11.71 -7.02 -16.79
CA ASN A 253 12.71 -8.06 -17.03
C ASN A 253 12.52 -9.23 -16.08
N ALA A 254 12.87 -10.42 -16.54
CA ALA A 254 12.97 -11.61 -15.71
C ALA A 254 14.26 -12.35 -16.05
N GLU A 255 14.85 -12.99 -15.05
CA GLU A 255 16.07 -13.79 -15.20
C GLU A 255 16.00 -15.00 -14.27
N ASP A 256 16.65 -16.09 -14.66
CA ASP A 256 16.76 -17.28 -13.84
C ASP A 256 18.26 -17.60 -13.62
N PRO A 257 18.71 -17.81 -12.37
CA PRO A 257 20.12 -18.08 -12.09
C PRO A 257 20.65 -19.42 -12.65
N ASP A 258 19.80 -20.43 -12.77
CA ASP A 258 20.20 -21.81 -13.06
C ASP A 258 19.70 -22.35 -14.41
N GLY A 259 18.79 -21.64 -15.08
CA GLY A 259 18.13 -22.20 -16.24
C GLY A 259 17.26 -21.24 -17.05
N SER A 260 16.11 -21.78 -17.49
CA SER A 260 15.24 -21.15 -18.48
C SER A 260 13.88 -20.82 -17.88
N LEU A 261 13.48 -19.56 -18.02
CA LEU A 261 12.15 -19.10 -17.64
C LEU A 261 11.07 -19.80 -18.48
N VAL A 262 9.94 -20.11 -17.84
CA VAL A 262 8.76 -20.70 -18.48
C VAL A 262 7.67 -19.66 -18.75
N SER A 263 7.39 -18.76 -17.79
CA SER A 263 6.35 -17.74 -17.94
C SER A 263 6.53 -16.56 -16.98
N VAL A 264 5.88 -15.44 -17.30
CA VAL A 264 5.73 -14.30 -16.40
C VAL A 264 4.25 -14.00 -16.25
N TRP A 265 3.81 -13.78 -15.02
CA TRP A 265 2.40 -13.52 -14.69
C TRP A 265 2.27 -12.18 -13.99
N VAL A 266 1.23 -11.45 -14.35
CA VAL A 266 0.91 -10.14 -13.81
C VAL A 266 -0.55 -10.13 -13.35
N ARG A 267 -0.84 -9.49 -12.22
CA ARG A 267 -2.21 -9.24 -11.76
C ARG A 267 -2.36 -7.83 -11.26
N VAL A 268 -3.61 -7.37 -11.22
CA VAL A 268 -3.99 -6.10 -10.59
C VAL A 268 -4.76 -6.41 -9.31
N ASP A 269 -4.34 -5.78 -8.21
CA ASP A 269 -4.83 -5.97 -6.86
C ASP A 269 -4.90 -7.46 -6.46
N SER A 270 -6.09 -7.92 -6.07
CA SER A 270 -6.40 -9.32 -5.79
C SER A 270 -7.15 -10.00 -6.93
N GLY A 271 -7.06 -9.47 -8.15
CA GLY A 271 -7.65 -10.06 -9.35
C GLY A 271 -6.90 -11.29 -9.85
N ASP A 272 -7.40 -11.86 -10.94
CA ASP A 272 -6.81 -13.03 -11.58
C ASP A 272 -5.45 -12.70 -12.20
N TRP A 273 -4.59 -13.72 -12.23
CA TRP A 273 -3.29 -13.67 -12.91
C TRP A 273 -3.48 -13.73 -14.42
N GLN A 274 -2.74 -12.88 -15.12
CA GLN A 274 -2.67 -12.82 -16.57
C GLN A 274 -1.23 -13.11 -17.01
N GLU A 275 -1.06 -13.98 -17.99
CA GLU A 275 0.25 -14.30 -18.53
C GLU A 275 0.74 -13.14 -19.42
N ALA A 276 1.96 -12.67 -19.18
CA ALA A 276 2.61 -11.66 -19.99
C ALA A 276 3.26 -12.30 -21.23
N GLU A 277 3.37 -11.53 -22.30
CA GLU A 277 4.09 -11.95 -23.49
C GLU A 277 5.60 -11.76 -23.30
N GLY A 278 6.39 -12.76 -23.71
CA GLY A 278 7.84 -12.76 -23.57
C GLY A 278 8.32 -13.31 -22.22
N LEU A 279 9.62 -13.54 -22.13
CA LEU A 279 10.28 -14.13 -20.95
C LEU A 279 11.25 -13.11 -20.33
N SER A 280 12.49 -13.06 -20.79
CA SER A 280 13.51 -12.16 -20.20
C SER A 280 13.22 -10.68 -20.39
N ASN A 281 12.52 -10.33 -21.46
CA ASN A 281 11.86 -9.04 -21.63
C ASN A 281 10.39 -9.36 -21.82
N TRP A 282 9.56 -9.01 -20.84
CA TRP A 282 8.16 -9.37 -20.83
C TRP A 282 7.29 -8.11 -20.86
N ALA A 283 6.10 -8.23 -21.43
CA ALA A 283 5.10 -7.19 -21.45
C ALA A 283 3.68 -7.77 -21.39
N LEU A 284 2.79 -7.11 -20.64
CA LEU A 284 1.36 -7.36 -20.63
C LEU A 284 0.63 -6.09 -21.09
N THR A 285 -0.28 -6.23 -22.05
CA THR A 285 -1.24 -5.17 -22.36
C THR A 285 -2.35 -5.17 -21.31
N LEU A 286 -2.56 -4.05 -20.64
CA LEU A 286 -3.53 -3.86 -19.58
C LEU A 286 -4.56 -2.81 -20.01
N ASP A 287 -5.84 -3.18 -20.01
CA ASP A 287 -6.95 -2.23 -20.19
C ASP A 287 -7.41 -1.72 -18.82
N THR A 288 -7.07 -0.47 -18.51
CA THR A 288 -7.43 0.12 -17.22
C THR A 288 -8.92 0.40 -17.11
N GLU A 289 -9.68 0.46 -18.21
CA GLU A 289 -11.12 0.74 -18.20
C GLU A 289 -11.95 -0.37 -17.53
N LEU A 290 -11.37 -1.57 -17.38
CA LEU A 290 -11.98 -2.69 -16.66
C LEU A 290 -11.94 -2.54 -15.14
N TYR A 291 -11.25 -1.53 -14.63
CA TYR A 291 -11.01 -1.30 -13.22
C TYR A 291 -11.58 0.04 -12.76
N SER A 292 -11.86 0.16 -11.46
CA SER A 292 -12.30 1.44 -10.86
C SER A 292 -11.22 2.52 -11.00
N ASN A 293 -11.59 3.79 -10.92
CA ASN A 293 -10.59 4.86 -10.79
C ASN A 293 -10.03 4.89 -9.37
N GLY A 294 -8.74 5.19 -9.24
CA GLY A 294 -8.07 5.31 -7.94
C GLY A 294 -6.71 4.63 -7.92
N TYR A 295 -6.21 4.35 -6.71
CA TYR A 295 -4.97 3.62 -6.52
C TYR A 295 -5.19 2.12 -6.73
N HIS A 296 -4.29 1.51 -7.48
CA HIS A 296 -4.24 0.07 -7.75
C HIS A 296 -2.83 -0.44 -7.54
N THR A 297 -2.69 -1.71 -7.17
CA THR A 297 -1.38 -2.38 -7.08
C THR A 297 -1.25 -3.36 -8.23
N ILE A 298 -0.21 -3.22 -9.05
CA ILE A 298 0.15 -4.21 -10.06
C ILE A 298 1.26 -5.09 -9.49
N THR A 299 1.04 -6.41 -9.50
CA THR A 299 2.01 -7.40 -9.02
C THR A 299 2.46 -8.29 -10.17
N ALA A 300 3.75 -8.58 -10.27
CA ALA A 300 4.31 -9.54 -11.23
C ALA A 300 5.15 -10.62 -10.52
N VAL A 301 5.15 -11.83 -11.10
CA VAL A 301 5.99 -12.98 -10.72
C VAL A 301 6.52 -13.65 -11.98
N SER A 302 7.72 -14.20 -11.94
CA SER A 302 8.23 -15.12 -12.97
C SER A 302 8.21 -16.57 -12.46
N TYR A 303 8.21 -17.52 -13.39
CA TYR A 303 8.16 -18.95 -13.13
C TYR A 303 9.12 -19.70 -14.07
N ASP A 304 9.91 -20.62 -13.53
CA ASP A 304 10.93 -21.40 -14.24
C ASP A 304 10.48 -22.84 -14.60
N GLY A 305 9.25 -23.22 -14.22
CA GLY A 305 8.73 -24.59 -14.38
C GLY A 305 8.63 -25.37 -13.06
N ASP A 306 9.29 -24.92 -12.00
CA ASP A 306 9.28 -25.55 -10.68
C ASP A 306 8.99 -24.54 -9.55
N LEU A 307 9.63 -23.37 -9.57
CA LEU A 307 9.58 -22.33 -8.55
C LEU A 307 9.13 -20.98 -9.13
N PHE A 308 8.39 -20.23 -8.30
CA PHE A 308 8.05 -18.84 -8.58
C PHE A 308 9.05 -17.89 -7.93
N SER A 309 9.30 -16.76 -8.59
CA SER A 309 10.03 -15.64 -8.00
C SER A 309 9.31 -15.05 -6.80
N ASP A 310 10.04 -14.31 -5.98
CA ASP A 310 9.40 -13.33 -5.10
C ASP A 310 8.59 -12.32 -5.94
N PRO A 311 7.40 -11.90 -5.49
CA PRO A 311 6.57 -10.97 -6.24
C PRO A 311 7.13 -9.55 -6.19
N VAL A 312 7.18 -8.89 -7.34
CA VAL A 312 7.40 -7.44 -7.43
C VAL A 312 6.07 -6.72 -7.54
N SER A 313 5.89 -5.60 -6.85
CA SER A 313 4.65 -4.82 -6.92
C SER A 313 4.91 -3.33 -7.06
N VAL A 314 4.03 -2.66 -7.80
CA VAL A 314 4.03 -1.20 -7.95
C VAL A 314 2.63 -0.66 -7.73
N GLU A 315 2.52 0.42 -6.96
CA GLU A 315 1.26 1.16 -6.81
C GLU A 315 1.14 2.17 -7.96
N VAL A 316 -0.02 2.24 -8.60
CA VAL A 316 -0.34 3.11 -9.75
C VAL A 316 -1.70 3.75 -9.56
N ILE A 317 -2.01 4.74 -10.40
CA ILE A 317 -3.30 5.44 -10.37
C ILE A 317 -4.03 5.19 -11.69
N PHE A 318 -5.17 4.50 -11.64
CA PHE A 318 -6.07 4.38 -12.78
C PHE A 318 -7.01 5.58 -12.86
N TYR A 319 -7.05 6.21 -14.03
CA TYR A 319 -7.86 7.40 -14.25
C TYR A 319 -8.57 7.34 -15.61
N ASN A 320 -9.71 6.64 -15.65
CA ASN A 320 -10.50 6.41 -16.86
C ASN A 320 -11.72 7.34 -17.00
N LYS A 321 -11.87 8.34 -16.13
CA LYS A 321 -12.95 9.34 -16.26
C LYS A 321 -12.44 10.55 -17.03
N ASP A 322 -12.92 10.70 -18.26
CA ASP A 322 -12.89 11.98 -18.98
C ASP A 322 -14.34 12.28 -19.43
N VAL A 323 -15.18 12.76 -18.49
CA VAL A 323 -16.40 13.49 -18.87
C VAL A 323 -15.95 14.83 -19.48
N PRO A 324 -16.58 15.31 -20.58
CA PRO A 324 -16.20 16.59 -21.15
C PRO A 324 -16.45 17.71 -20.12
N TYR A 325 -15.61 18.73 -20.10
CA TYR A 325 -15.89 19.94 -19.34
C TYR A 325 -16.70 20.90 -20.22
N ILE A 326 -17.74 21.49 -19.64
CA ILE A 326 -18.56 22.53 -20.26
C ILE A 326 -18.86 23.62 -19.24
N GLU A 327 -18.80 24.88 -19.68
CA GLU A 327 -19.21 26.06 -18.91
C GLU A 327 -19.95 27.02 -19.83
N ILE A 328 -21.17 27.42 -19.47
CA ILE A 328 -21.92 28.45 -20.19
C ILE A 328 -21.28 29.81 -19.92
N THR A 329 -20.77 30.45 -20.96
CA THR A 329 -20.12 31.78 -20.89
C THR A 329 -21.08 32.91 -21.22
N SER A 330 -22.19 32.62 -21.89
CA SER A 330 -23.29 33.57 -22.14
C SER A 330 -24.59 32.80 -22.33
N PRO A 331 -25.73 33.26 -21.79
CA PRO A 331 -25.90 34.48 -21.01
C PRO A 331 -25.24 34.37 -19.61
N ALA A 332 -25.12 35.51 -18.91
CA ALA A 332 -24.72 35.50 -17.52
C ALA A 332 -25.88 35.00 -16.63
N GLU A 333 -25.56 34.39 -15.48
CA GLU A 333 -26.56 33.95 -14.51
C GLU A 333 -27.46 35.11 -14.07
N GLY A 334 -28.77 34.90 -14.20
CA GLY A 334 -29.81 35.88 -13.87
C GLY A 334 -29.95 37.02 -14.89
N ALA A 335 -29.46 36.87 -16.13
CA ALA A 335 -29.61 37.89 -17.16
C ALA A 335 -31.09 38.26 -17.40
N GLU A 336 -31.37 39.55 -17.61
CA GLU A 336 -32.69 40.05 -17.98
C GLU A 336 -32.66 40.48 -19.46
N VAL A 337 -33.65 40.01 -20.24
CA VAL A 337 -33.76 40.27 -21.68
C VAL A 337 -35.20 40.72 -21.97
N SER A 338 -35.39 41.64 -22.93
CA SER A 338 -36.74 42.06 -23.33
C SER A 338 -37.35 41.09 -24.34
N GLN A 339 -38.67 40.92 -24.30
CA GLN A 339 -39.37 40.06 -25.26
C GLN A 339 -39.02 40.44 -26.71
N GLY A 340 -38.60 39.45 -27.50
CA GLY A 340 -38.24 39.60 -28.91
C GLY A 340 -36.77 39.96 -29.16
N GLU A 341 -35.97 40.19 -28.12
CA GLU A 341 -34.51 40.34 -28.27
C GLU A 341 -33.83 38.98 -28.47
N GLU A 342 -32.75 38.99 -29.25
CA GLU A 342 -31.90 37.84 -29.48
C GLU A 342 -30.99 37.56 -28.28
N VAL A 343 -31.02 36.33 -27.76
CA VAL A 343 -30.12 35.84 -26.71
C VAL A 343 -28.99 35.05 -27.35
N ARG A 344 -27.75 35.51 -27.15
CA ARG A 344 -26.55 34.76 -27.53
C ARG A 344 -26.26 33.69 -26.48
N LEU A 345 -26.22 32.44 -26.91
CA LEU A 345 -25.76 31.30 -26.12
C LEU A 345 -24.32 30.98 -26.53
N SER A 346 -23.44 30.81 -25.55
CA SER A 346 -22.05 30.40 -25.79
C SER A 346 -21.52 29.58 -24.62
N CYS A 347 -20.63 28.64 -24.90
CA CYS A 347 -19.97 27.84 -23.88
C CYS A 347 -18.49 27.61 -24.17
N LEU A 348 -17.71 27.40 -23.10
CA LEU A 348 -16.34 26.91 -23.16
C LEU A 348 -16.33 25.39 -23.04
N LEU A 349 -15.42 24.75 -23.78
CA LEU A 349 -15.15 23.30 -23.70
C LEU A 349 -13.65 23.05 -23.48
N ASP A 350 -13.32 21.93 -22.83
CA ASP A 350 -11.94 21.43 -22.75
C ASP A 350 -11.50 20.63 -23.99
N ARG A 351 -12.45 20.25 -24.85
CA ARG A 351 -12.25 19.41 -26.04
C ARG A 351 -13.37 19.62 -27.05
N ASP A 352 -13.25 19.01 -28.23
CA ASP A 352 -14.21 19.11 -29.33
C ASP A 352 -15.46 18.23 -29.13
N ALA A 353 -16.15 18.42 -28.01
CA ALA A 353 -17.37 17.70 -27.66
C ALA A 353 -18.60 18.27 -28.39
N ALA A 354 -19.54 17.41 -28.78
CA ALA A 354 -20.80 17.85 -29.39
C ALA A 354 -21.71 18.48 -28.33
N VAL A 355 -22.19 19.72 -28.57
CA VAL A 355 -23.01 20.48 -27.62
C VAL A 355 -24.47 20.56 -28.08
N TYR A 356 -25.39 20.39 -27.13
CA TYR A 356 -26.84 20.49 -27.31
C TYR A 356 -27.42 21.49 -26.31
N TRP A 357 -28.21 22.45 -26.79
CA TRP A 357 -28.85 23.49 -25.98
C TRP A 357 -30.35 23.27 -25.82
N ASN A 358 -30.87 23.50 -24.62
CA ASN A 358 -32.28 23.35 -24.29
C ASN A 358 -32.75 24.46 -23.32
N SER A 359 -34.00 24.89 -23.45
CA SER A 359 -34.73 25.65 -22.44
C SER A 359 -35.80 24.75 -21.80
N ASP A 360 -36.02 24.90 -20.51
CA ASP A 360 -37.17 24.33 -19.80
C ASP A 360 -38.54 24.79 -20.31
N ILE A 361 -38.63 25.99 -20.90
CA ILE A 361 -39.88 26.56 -21.46
C ILE A 361 -40.00 26.28 -22.96
N ASP A 362 -38.97 26.65 -23.74
CA ASP A 362 -39.03 26.60 -25.21
C ASP A 362 -38.53 25.26 -25.79
N GLY A 363 -37.98 24.38 -24.95
CA GLY A 363 -37.44 23.08 -25.38
C GLY A 363 -36.12 23.24 -26.14
N TYR A 364 -35.94 22.45 -27.21
CA TYR A 364 -34.67 22.39 -27.93
C TYR A 364 -34.33 23.70 -28.65
N LEU A 365 -33.14 24.25 -28.39
CA LEU A 365 -32.69 25.53 -28.94
C LEU A 365 -31.65 25.40 -30.06
N GLY A 366 -30.90 24.30 -30.09
CA GLY A 366 -29.91 24.05 -31.15
C GLY A 366 -28.67 23.27 -30.69
N THR A 367 -27.63 23.28 -31.52
CA THR A 367 -26.33 22.61 -31.26
C THR A 367 -25.16 23.55 -31.55
N GLY A 368 -23.98 23.20 -31.05
CA GLY A 368 -22.72 23.96 -31.25
C GLY A 368 -22.29 24.76 -30.03
N THR A 369 -21.06 25.27 -30.06
CA THR A 369 -20.47 26.04 -28.95
C THR A 369 -20.98 27.47 -28.85
N GLU A 370 -21.58 27.99 -29.94
CA GLU A 370 -22.28 29.27 -29.98
C GLU A 370 -23.55 29.16 -30.83
N LEU A 371 -24.64 29.78 -30.38
CA LEU A 371 -25.85 30.00 -31.19
C LEU A 371 -26.63 31.23 -30.71
N VAL A 372 -27.63 31.66 -31.48
CA VAL A 372 -28.55 32.73 -31.12
C VAL A 372 -29.97 32.17 -31.06
N ALA A 373 -30.71 32.50 -30.00
CA ALA A 373 -32.10 32.09 -29.80
C ALA A 373 -32.97 33.28 -29.39
N VAL A 374 -34.23 33.32 -29.84
CA VAL A 374 -35.25 34.25 -29.33
C VAL A 374 -36.17 33.45 -28.44
N LEU A 375 -36.28 33.85 -27.18
CA LEU A 375 -36.95 33.08 -26.13
C LEU A 375 -38.35 33.67 -25.82
N SER A 376 -39.28 32.81 -25.44
CA SER A 376 -40.63 33.22 -25.01
C SER A 376 -40.58 34.04 -23.70
N PRO A 377 -41.62 34.80 -23.32
CA PRO A 377 -41.66 35.47 -22.02
C PRO A 377 -41.65 34.47 -20.85
N GLY A 378 -40.83 34.75 -19.83
CA GLY A 378 -40.72 33.90 -18.64
C GLY A 378 -39.30 33.85 -18.07
N THR A 379 -39.14 33.15 -16.96
CA THR A 379 -37.81 32.82 -16.41
C THR A 379 -37.42 31.45 -16.92
N HIS A 380 -36.39 31.40 -17.76
CA HIS A 380 -35.86 30.18 -18.37
C HIS A 380 -34.70 29.62 -17.55
N THR A 381 -34.65 28.31 -17.44
CA THR A 381 -33.42 27.54 -17.19
C THR A 381 -32.89 27.05 -18.52
N ILE A 382 -31.76 27.61 -18.97
CA ILE A 382 -31.07 27.20 -20.18
C ILE A 382 -30.02 26.17 -19.79
N SER A 383 -30.06 24.98 -20.40
CA SER A 383 -29.05 23.95 -20.23
C SER A 383 -28.24 23.72 -21.50
N ALA A 384 -26.94 23.52 -21.33
CA ALA A 384 -26.00 23.13 -22.38
C ALA A 384 -25.39 21.78 -22.00
N ARG A 385 -25.56 20.77 -22.87
CA ARG A 385 -25.03 19.42 -22.66
C ARG A 385 -23.94 19.11 -23.67
N ALA A 386 -22.73 18.84 -23.20
CA ALA A 386 -21.62 18.32 -23.99
C ALA A 386 -21.64 16.78 -24.02
N SER A 387 -21.36 16.18 -25.17
CA SER A 387 -21.26 14.74 -25.37
C SER A 387 -19.98 14.38 -26.11
N TRP A 388 -19.19 13.45 -25.54
CA TRP A 388 -17.96 12.94 -26.13
C TRP A 388 -17.83 11.45 -25.82
N ASN A 389 -17.70 10.61 -26.85
CA ASN A 389 -17.56 9.15 -26.74
C ASN A 389 -18.64 8.49 -25.84
N GLY A 390 -19.88 8.97 -25.90
CA GLY A 390 -21.00 8.43 -25.11
C GLY A 390 -21.06 8.92 -23.65
N LEU A 391 -20.09 9.71 -23.19
CA LEU A 391 -20.11 10.40 -21.90
C LEU A 391 -20.69 11.80 -22.07
N THR A 392 -21.44 12.27 -21.06
CA THR A 392 -22.07 13.60 -21.10
C THR A 392 -21.77 14.43 -19.86
N ALA A 393 -21.65 15.74 -20.04
CA ALA A 393 -21.66 16.74 -18.98
C ALA A 393 -22.67 17.85 -19.32
N GLU A 394 -23.20 18.52 -18.30
CA GLU A 394 -24.23 19.55 -18.46
C GLU A 394 -23.93 20.72 -17.55
N ASP A 395 -24.13 21.92 -18.07
CA ASP A 395 -24.14 23.18 -17.31
C ASP A 395 -25.46 23.91 -17.56
N CYS A 396 -25.89 24.72 -16.59
CA CYS A 396 -27.17 25.42 -16.63
C CYS A 396 -27.03 26.87 -16.18
N VAL A 397 -27.78 27.76 -16.81
CA VAL A 397 -27.88 29.17 -16.45
C VAL A 397 -29.34 29.59 -16.40
N THR A 398 -29.71 30.47 -15.47
CA THR A 398 -31.05 31.08 -15.46
C THR A 398 -31.04 32.46 -16.11
N LEU A 399 -32.11 32.79 -16.85
CA LEU A 399 -32.34 34.14 -17.38
C LEU A 399 -33.85 34.46 -17.37
N THR A 400 -34.21 35.74 -17.29
CA THR A 400 -35.61 36.18 -17.36
C THR A 400 -35.86 37.02 -18.61
N VAL A 401 -36.77 36.54 -19.45
CA VAL A 401 -37.33 37.31 -20.56
C VAL A 401 -38.53 38.07 -20.03
N THR A 402 -38.34 39.38 -19.80
CA THR A 402 -39.42 40.26 -19.36
C THR A 402 -40.33 40.61 -20.54
N GLY A 403 -41.65 40.52 -20.34
CA GLY A 403 -42.60 41.13 -21.25
C GLY A 403 -42.38 42.65 -21.28
N ASN A 404 -42.72 43.31 -22.39
CA ASN A 404 -42.58 44.76 -22.52
C ASN A 404 -43.24 45.45 -21.31
N ARG A 405 -42.46 46.21 -20.52
CA ARG A 405 -43.01 47.05 -19.46
C ARG A 405 -43.73 48.21 -20.12
N ASP A 406 -45.06 48.15 -20.10
CA ASP A 406 -45.98 49.19 -20.55
C ASP A 406 -46.41 50.03 -19.34
N SER A 407 -46.22 51.35 -19.37
CA SER A 407 -46.58 52.25 -18.27
C SER A 407 -47.91 52.95 -18.56
N PRO A 408 -48.74 53.34 -17.56
CA PRO A 408 -49.98 54.06 -17.86
C PRO A 408 -49.75 55.43 -18.51
N PRO A 409 -50.66 55.92 -19.38
CA PRO A 409 -50.49 57.21 -20.06
C PRO A 409 -50.37 58.40 -19.10
N ALA A 410 -49.50 59.34 -19.41
CA ALA A 410 -49.34 60.62 -18.73
C ALA A 410 -50.34 61.67 -19.29
N LEU A 411 -51.42 61.93 -18.56
CA LEU A 411 -52.54 62.80 -18.98
C LEU A 411 -52.62 64.12 -18.18
N SER A 412 -52.71 65.25 -18.90
CA SER A 412 -52.85 66.61 -18.33
C SER A 412 -53.91 67.45 -19.05
N ILE A 413 -54.54 68.39 -18.33
CA ILE A 413 -55.31 69.51 -18.88
C ILE A 413 -54.51 70.79 -18.59
N LEU A 414 -54.02 71.45 -19.64
CA LEU A 414 -53.17 72.64 -19.52
C LEU A 414 -53.98 73.94 -19.50
N TYR A 415 -55.07 73.97 -20.26
CA TYR A 415 -56.00 75.09 -20.29
C TYR A 415 -57.41 74.58 -20.61
N PRO A 416 -58.46 75.11 -19.98
CA PRO A 416 -58.41 76.17 -18.98
C PRO A 416 -57.91 75.69 -17.61
N ALA A 417 -57.51 76.63 -16.76
CA ALA A 417 -57.16 76.32 -15.38
C ALA A 417 -58.42 75.90 -14.59
N ARG A 418 -58.22 75.12 -13.53
CA ARG A 418 -59.32 74.74 -12.63
C ARG A 418 -60.02 76.01 -12.09
N ASP A 419 -61.35 75.96 -12.06
CA ASP A 419 -62.26 77.00 -11.58
C ASP A 419 -62.24 78.32 -12.38
N SER A 420 -61.66 78.32 -13.59
CA SER A 420 -61.68 79.48 -14.48
C SER A 420 -63.10 79.84 -14.94
N VAL A 421 -63.35 81.14 -15.13
CA VAL A 421 -64.53 81.64 -15.84
C VAL A 421 -64.24 81.77 -17.33
N LEU A 422 -65.05 81.13 -18.16
CA LEU A 422 -64.94 81.00 -19.61
C LEU A 422 -66.01 81.84 -20.29
N ARG A 423 -65.64 82.51 -21.38
CA ARG A 423 -66.52 83.38 -22.16
C ARG A 423 -66.22 83.25 -23.65
N GLY A 424 -67.26 83.16 -24.47
CA GLY A 424 -67.12 83.03 -25.93
C GLY A 424 -66.45 81.72 -26.36
N ASN A 425 -65.68 81.75 -27.44
CA ASN A 425 -64.98 80.58 -27.93
C ASN A 425 -63.67 80.34 -27.16
N VAL A 426 -63.57 79.20 -26.48
CA VAL A 426 -62.45 78.81 -25.62
C VAL A 426 -61.82 77.52 -26.14
N VAL A 427 -60.50 77.50 -26.30
CA VAL A 427 -59.77 76.28 -26.69
C VAL A 427 -59.34 75.50 -25.46
N ILE A 428 -60.03 74.41 -25.14
CA ILE A 428 -59.59 73.44 -24.13
C ILE A 428 -58.41 72.66 -24.70
N LYS A 429 -57.30 72.53 -23.98
CA LYS A 429 -56.10 71.82 -24.46
C LYS A 429 -55.30 71.18 -23.33
N GLY A 430 -54.56 70.14 -23.67
CA GLY A 430 -53.69 69.42 -22.74
C GLY A 430 -52.69 68.50 -23.44
N THR A 431 -52.10 67.58 -22.66
CA THR A 431 -51.17 66.56 -23.16
C THR A 431 -51.62 65.16 -22.78
N ALA A 432 -51.32 64.18 -23.64
CA ALA A 432 -51.45 62.76 -23.39
C ALA A 432 -50.27 62.06 -24.06
N MET A 433 -49.37 61.49 -23.27
CA MET A 433 -48.15 60.82 -23.74
C MET A 433 -48.01 59.48 -23.06
N ASP A 434 -47.39 58.52 -23.73
CA ASP A 434 -47.20 57.15 -23.26
C ASP A 434 -45.83 56.64 -23.73
N ASP A 435 -45.24 55.65 -23.05
CA ASP A 435 -43.98 55.02 -23.44
C ASP A 435 -44.12 54.02 -24.60
N VAL A 436 -45.34 53.53 -24.85
CA VAL A 436 -45.69 52.67 -25.99
C VAL A 436 -46.61 53.38 -26.99
N ASP A 437 -47.86 53.70 -26.63
CA ASP A 437 -48.81 54.44 -27.49
C ASP A 437 -50.03 54.99 -26.73
N VAL A 438 -50.73 55.99 -27.28
CA VAL A 438 -52.06 56.43 -26.79
C VAL A 438 -53.12 56.03 -27.80
N THR A 439 -53.70 54.85 -27.59
CA THR A 439 -54.70 54.25 -28.49
C THR A 439 -56.03 55.02 -28.56
N SER A 440 -56.45 55.67 -27.47
CA SER A 440 -57.68 56.48 -27.47
C SER A 440 -57.63 57.66 -26.51
N LEU A 441 -58.33 58.74 -26.88
CA LEU A 441 -58.55 59.93 -26.08
C LEU A 441 -60.01 60.38 -26.19
N ASP A 442 -60.71 60.46 -25.06
CA ASP A 442 -62.10 60.92 -24.98
C ASP A 442 -62.18 62.16 -24.09
N LEU A 443 -62.67 63.27 -24.64
CA LEU A 443 -62.93 64.51 -23.90
C LEU A 443 -64.43 64.62 -23.67
N GLN A 444 -64.85 64.79 -22.42
CA GLN A 444 -66.24 64.92 -22.00
C GLN A 444 -66.50 66.27 -21.35
N ILE A 445 -67.57 66.94 -21.76
CA ILE A 445 -68.11 68.14 -21.13
C ILE A 445 -69.46 67.80 -20.54
N ASP A 446 -69.59 67.91 -19.21
CA ASP A 446 -70.78 67.50 -18.44
C ASP A 446 -71.23 66.04 -18.71
N GLY A 447 -70.25 65.16 -18.92
CA GLY A 447 -70.48 63.74 -19.21
C GLY A 447 -70.83 63.44 -20.66
N MET A 448 -70.83 64.43 -21.56
CA MET A 448 -71.02 64.22 -23.00
C MET A 448 -69.68 64.26 -23.74
N SER A 449 -69.33 63.17 -24.43
CA SER A 449 -68.14 63.09 -25.27
C SER A 449 -68.18 64.08 -26.44
N VAL A 450 -67.06 64.76 -26.67
CA VAL A 450 -66.84 65.68 -27.79
C VAL A 450 -65.69 65.20 -28.65
N ARG A 451 -65.71 65.58 -29.93
CA ARG A 451 -64.63 65.21 -30.85
C ARG A 451 -63.39 66.06 -30.60
N VAL A 452 -62.40 65.47 -29.96
CA VAL A 452 -61.10 66.08 -29.66
C VAL A 452 -60.13 65.95 -30.84
N ASN A 453 -59.26 66.94 -31.04
CA ASN A 453 -58.11 66.82 -31.95
C ASN A 453 -56.92 66.33 -31.12
N TYR A 454 -56.14 65.38 -31.66
CA TYR A 454 -54.95 64.84 -31.01
C TYR A 454 -53.82 64.68 -32.04
N GLU A 455 -52.69 65.35 -31.80
CA GLU A 455 -51.50 65.26 -32.63
C GLU A 455 -50.24 65.27 -31.75
N LYS A 456 -49.37 64.28 -31.93
CA LYS A 456 -48.03 64.19 -31.30
C LYS A 456 -48.03 64.49 -29.80
N GLY A 457 -48.93 63.87 -29.06
CA GLY A 457 -49.00 64.01 -27.60
C GLY A 457 -49.74 65.24 -27.07
N SER A 458 -50.24 66.12 -27.94
CA SER A 458 -51.06 67.26 -27.56
C SER A 458 -52.48 67.12 -28.08
N TRP A 459 -53.47 67.47 -27.25
CA TRP A 459 -54.87 67.44 -27.61
C TRP A 459 -55.54 68.80 -27.41
N TRP A 460 -56.55 69.11 -28.23
CA TRP A 460 -57.34 70.33 -28.10
C TRP A 460 -58.76 70.22 -28.67
N TYR A 461 -59.66 71.04 -28.13
CA TYR A 461 -61.05 71.19 -28.55
C TYR A 461 -61.48 72.65 -28.45
N SER A 462 -62.08 73.19 -29.52
CA SER A 462 -62.66 74.54 -29.50
C SER A 462 -64.09 74.45 -28.97
N TRP A 463 -64.33 75.06 -27.82
CA TRP A 463 -65.62 75.07 -27.16
C TRP A 463 -66.24 76.47 -27.25
N ASP A 464 -67.34 76.58 -27.99
CA ASP A 464 -68.14 77.80 -28.02
C ASP A 464 -69.07 77.83 -26.80
N THR A 465 -68.81 78.73 -25.85
CA THR A 465 -69.61 78.85 -24.63
C THR A 465 -70.83 79.75 -24.80
N THR A 466 -71.03 80.46 -25.93
CA THR A 466 -72.08 81.50 -26.03
C THR A 466 -73.51 80.97 -25.89
N ASP A 467 -73.75 79.72 -26.32
CA ASP A 467 -75.05 79.05 -26.26
C ASP A 467 -75.14 78.05 -25.09
N VAL A 468 -74.11 78.01 -24.25
CA VAL A 468 -74.06 77.16 -23.06
C VAL A 468 -74.63 77.92 -21.87
N LYS A 469 -75.47 77.26 -21.07
CA LYS A 469 -76.04 77.83 -19.85
C LYS A 469 -74.94 78.29 -18.89
N ASP A 470 -74.95 79.57 -18.51
CA ASP A 470 -74.05 80.11 -17.50
C ASP A 470 -74.12 79.30 -16.19
N GLY A 471 -72.94 78.96 -15.66
CA GLY A 471 -72.83 78.16 -14.43
C GLY A 471 -71.67 77.18 -14.45
N ARG A 472 -71.74 76.19 -13.56
CA ARG A 472 -70.68 75.21 -13.33
C ARG A 472 -70.72 74.10 -14.38
N HIS A 473 -69.59 73.88 -15.04
CA HIS A 473 -69.36 72.79 -15.98
C HIS A 473 -68.20 71.90 -15.53
N THR A 474 -68.24 70.64 -15.93
CA THR A 474 -67.15 69.67 -15.72
C THR A 474 -66.51 69.32 -17.04
N VAL A 475 -65.18 69.37 -17.08
CA VAL A 475 -64.37 68.92 -18.23
C VAL A 475 -63.55 67.73 -17.76
N GLU A 476 -63.80 66.57 -18.33
CA GLU A 476 -63.09 65.32 -18.06
C GLU A 476 -62.42 64.82 -19.33
N VAL A 477 -61.14 64.48 -19.27
CA VAL A 477 -60.44 63.80 -20.35
C VAL A 477 -60.03 62.41 -19.87
N VAL A 478 -60.21 61.41 -20.71
CA VAL A 478 -59.84 60.00 -20.48
C VAL A 478 -58.88 59.59 -21.58
N ALA A 479 -57.75 58.97 -21.23
CA ALA A 479 -56.79 58.42 -22.17
C ALA A 479 -56.55 56.93 -21.87
N SER A 480 -56.34 56.14 -22.92
CA SER A 480 -56.00 54.71 -22.83
C SER A 480 -55.01 54.33 -23.92
N ASP A 481 -54.01 53.53 -23.54
CA ASP A 481 -53.03 52.83 -24.38
C ASP A 481 -53.56 51.47 -24.91
N GLY A 482 -54.68 50.97 -24.37
CA GLY A 482 -55.27 49.66 -24.65
C GLY A 482 -55.16 48.65 -23.48
N THR A 483 -54.25 48.88 -22.53
CA THR A 483 -53.99 48.03 -21.34
C THR A 483 -54.29 48.78 -20.04
N HIS A 484 -54.05 50.08 -19.99
CA HIS A 484 -54.32 51.02 -18.93
C HIS A 484 -55.31 52.11 -19.34
N THR A 485 -55.93 52.76 -18.35
CA THR A 485 -56.85 53.89 -18.56
C THR A 485 -56.67 54.90 -17.44
N VAL A 486 -56.49 56.17 -17.79
CA VAL A 486 -56.34 57.29 -16.86
C VAL A 486 -57.34 58.38 -17.18
N SER A 487 -57.82 59.12 -16.16
CA SER A 487 -58.68 60.29 -16.37
C SER A 487 -58.22 61.51 -15.59
N ARG A 488 -58.56 62.70 -16.12
CA ARG A 488 -58.34 63.99 -15.45
C ARG A 488 -59.59 64.84 -15.57
N LYS A 489 -60.06 65.39 -14.45
CA LYS A 489 -61.27 66.22 -14.37
C LYS A 489 -60.97 67.59 -13.77
N ILE A 490 -61.49 68.64 -14.40
CA ILE A 490 -61.54 70.00 -13.86
C ILE A 490 -62.97 70.52 -13.82
N THR A 491 -63.22 71.48 -12.94
CA THR A 491 -64.44 72.29 -12.93
C THR A 491 -64.12 73.64 -13.57
N VAL A 492 -65.03 74.18 -14.38
CA VAL A 492 -64.96 75.52 -14.97
C VAL A 492 -66.32 76.18 -14.86
N TYR A 493 -66.37 77.50 -15.03
CA TYR A 493 -67.61 78.27 -15.01
C TYR A 493 -67.79 78.99 -16.34
N THR A 494 -69.00 79.02 -16.89
CA THR A 494 -69.34 79.87 -18.06
C THR A 494 -70.08 81.12 -17.57
N ASP A 495 -69.74 82.27 -18.13
CA ASP A 495 -70.39 83.55 -17.82
C ASP A 495 -70.41 84.45 -19.06
N ASN A 496 -71.41 84.23 -19.91
CA ASN A 496 -71.60 84.99 -21.15
C ASN A 496 -72.42 86.27 -20.93
N SER A 497 -72.61 86.69 -19.68
CA SER A 497 -73.26 87.95 -19.37
C SER A 497 -72.41 89.13 -19.85
N VAL A 498 -73.02 90.04 -20.63
CA VAL A 498 -72.42 91.31 -21.02
C VAL A 498 -72.23 92.17 -19.77
N LEU A 499 -70.98 92.32 -19.31
CA LEU A 499 -70.65 93.20 -18.19
C LEU A 499 -70.45 94.65 -18.67
N SER A 500 -71.35 95.53 -18.24
CA SER A 500 -71.23 96.99 -18.29
C SER A 500 -69.97 97.46 -17.56
N ALA A 501 -69.18 98.29 -18.23
CA ALA A 501 -67.95 98.88 -17.70
C ALA A 501 -68.23 100.03 -16.71
N VAL A 502 -67.44 100.09 -15.63
CA VAL A 502 -67.18 101.30 -14.82
C VAL A 502 -65.67 101.33 -14.46
N PRO A 503 -65.01 102.50 -14.41
CA PRO A 503 -63.55 102.62 -14.36
C PRO A 503 -62.96 102.82 -12.94
N VAL A 504 -61.76 102.23 -12.72
CA VAL A 504 -60.46 102.76 -12.15
C VAL A 504 -60.56 103.71 -10.92
N PRO A 505 -59.73 103.66 -9.82
CA PRO A 505 -58.27 103.42 -9.74
C PRO A 505 -57.70 102.72 -8.46
N GLY A 506 -56.41 102.34 -8.51
CA GLY A 506 -55.47 102.80 -7.47
C GLY A 506 -54.72 101.79 -6.58
N ALA A 507 -53.50 101.44 -7.02
CA ALA A 507 -52.26 101.32 -6.22
C ALA A 507 -52.10 100.11 -5.25
N PRO A 508 -50.86 99.76 -4.84
CA PRO A 508 -50.15 98.64 -5.43
C PRO A 508 -49.86 97.49 -4.47
N GLU A 509 -49.53 96.40 -5.12
CA GLU A 509 -49.15 95.08 -4.68
C GLU A 509 -47.79 95.05 -3.95
N ASN A 510 -47.71 94.18 -2.95
CA ASN A 510 -46.53 93.91 -2.15
C ASN A 510 -45.54 93.00 -2.90
N GLN A 511 -44.27 93.43 -2.87
CA GLN A 511 -43.03 92.64 -2.74
C GLN A 511 -42.64 91.68 -3.88
N GLU A 512 -41.64 92.16 -4.66
CA GLU A 512 -40.63 91.35 -5.35
C GLU A 512 -39.69 90.65 -4.36
N GLU A 513 -39.29 89.43 -4.78
CA GLU A 513 -37.97 88.80 -4.70
C GLU A 513 -37.22 88.70 -3.36
N HIS A 514 -36.88 87.46 -2.95
CA HIS A 514 -35.50 87.01 -3.12
C HIS A 514 -35.32 85.50 -2.89
N SER A 515 -34.65 84.91 -3.88
CA SER A 515 -33.75 83.75 -3.88
C SER A 515 -33.13 83.28 -2.54
N GLY A 516 -33.03 81.95 -2.38
CA GLY A 516 -31.83 81.33 -1.80
C GLY A 516 -32.08 80.25 -0.72
N PRO A 517 -31.23 79.21 -0.64
CA PRO A 517 -31.63 77.86 -0.23
C PRO A 517 -31.34 77.54 1.25
N TYR A 518 -32.12 76.65 1.84
CA TYR A 518 -31.78 75.99 3.10
C TYR A 518 -31.50 74.50 2.88
N ILE A 519 -30.24 74.15 3.13
CA ILE A 519 -29.76 72.80 3.42
C ILE A 519 -30.26 72.42 4.81
N GLY A 520 -30.86 71.24 4.95
CA GLY A 520 -31.25 70.64 6.21
C GLY A 520 -31.22 69.12 6.10
N ALA A 521 -30.25 68.53 6.79
CA ALA A 521 -29.99 67.10 7.01
C ALA A 521 -31.27 66.31 7.38
N VAL A 522 -31.34 64.99 7.19
CA VAL A 522 -30.83 63.99 8.14
C VAL A 522 -30.95 62.59 7.50
N VAL A 523 -29.82 61.93 7.20
CA VAL A 523 -29.17 60.79 7.91
C VAL A 523 -29.63 59.40 7.44
N SER A 524 -28.65 58.59 6.99
CA SER A 524 -28.29 57.24 7.49
C SER A 524 -27.44 56.51 6.43
N LEU A 525 -26.38 55.74 6.68
CA LEU A 525 -25.52 55.45 7.84
C LEU A 525 -24.37 54.55 7.30
N VAL A 526 -23.19 54.62 7.92
CA VAL A 526 -22.03 53.69 7.85
C VAL A 526 -21.04 53.82 6.68
N ALA A 527 -19.91 54.52 6.91
CA ALA A 527 -18.55 54.11 6.49
C ALA A 527 -17.46 55.16 6.87
N VAL A 528 -17.21 55.41 8.16
CA VAL A 528 -16.00 56.16 8.58
C VAL A 528 -15.44 55.60 9.90
N ILE A 529 -14.96 54.35 9.87
CA ILE A 529 -13.94 53.86 10.83
C ILE A 529 -12.93 53.06 10.01
N GLY A 530 -11.98 53.77 9.39
CA GLY A 530 -10.90 53.15 8.62
C GLY A 530 -9.70 54.06 8.36
N LEU A 531 -9.80 55.35 8.67
CA LEU A 531 -8.82 56.36 8.23
C LEU A 531 -8.06 57.09 9.34
N THR A 532 -8.08 56.59 10.58
CA THR A 532 -7.24 57.11 11.69
C THR A 532 -6.20 56.10 12.19
N GLY A 533 -5.75 55.18 11.33
CA GLY A 533 -4.69 54.20 11.64
C GLY A 533 -3.38 54.37 10.85
N PHE A 534 -3.34 55.22 9.82
CA PHE A 534 -2.22 55.20 8.87
C PHE A 534 -1.06 56.16 9.19
N VAL A 535 -1.22 57.09 10.14
CA VAL A 535 -0.24 58.16 10.42
C VAL A 535 0.33 58.13 11.86
N SER A 536 0.58 56.94 12.43
CA SER A 536 1.32 56.83 13.70
C SER A 536 2.53 55.90 13.56
N GLY A 537 3.71 56.38 13.98
CA GLY A 537 5.02 55.74 13.83
C GLY A 537 5.26 54.51 14.71
N ASN A 538 4.21 53.88 15.23
CA ASN A 538 4.31 52.75 16.14
C ASN A 538 3.89 51.44 15.45
N GLN A 539 4.85 50.53 15.23
CA GLN A 539 4.69 49.32 14.41
C GLN A 539 3.59 48.36 14.91
N ALA A 540 3.27 48.37 16.21
CA ALA A 540 2.25 47.51 16.80
C ALA A 540 0.79 47.91 16.43
N LEU A 541 0.50 49.21 16.27
CA LEU A 541 -0.86 49.72 15.99
C LEU A 541 -1.24 49.63 14.49
N ARG A 542 -0.23 49.60 13.59
CA ARG A 542 -0.44 49.31 12.16
C ARG A 542 -0.83 47.86 11.91
N TYR A 543 -0.32 46.94 12.72
CA TYR A 543 -0.59 45.50 12.55
C TYR A 543 -1.98 45.10 13.05
N GLU A 544 -2.49 45.76 14.11
CA GLU A 544 -3.83 45.49 14.64
C GLU A 544 -4.96 46.12 13.80
N SER A 545 -4.74 47.29 13.19
CA SER A 545 -5.73 47.91 12.29
C SER A 545 -5.89 47.16 10.96
N LEU A 546 -4.82 46.52 10.46
CA LEU A 546 -4.87 45.62 9.30
C LEU A 546 -5.66 44.33 9.56
N LYS A 547 -5.72 43.84 10.80
CA LYS A 547 -6.55 42.67 11.15
C LYS A 547 -8.04 42.97 11.06
N LEU A 548 -8.48 44.16 11.46
CA LEU A 548 -9.91 44.50 11.54
C LEU A 548 -10.57 44.68 10.16
N VAL A 549 -9.81 45.14 9.16
CA VAL A 549 -10.32 45.40 7.79
C VAL A 549 -10.29 44.15 6.90
N LEU A 550 -9.41 43.19 7.18
CA LEU A 550 -9.29 41.95 6.39
C LEU A 550 -10.12 40.77 6.92
N LEU A 551 -10.77 40.92 8.08
CA LEU A 551 -11.51 39.83 8.73
C LEU A 551 -12.91 39.48 8.17
N PRO A 552 -13.56 40.26 7.28
CA PRO A 552 -14.72 39.78 6.54
C PRO A 552 -14.42 39.29 5.11
N LEU A 553 -13.17 39.36 4.62
CA LEU A 553 -12.81 39.03 3.23
C LEU A 553 -11.96 37.75 3.06
N TYR A 554 -11.94 36.87 4.07
CA TYR A 554 -11.51 35.49 3.86
C TYR A 554 -12.62 34.54 4.34
N SER A 555 -13.39 34.10 3.35
CA SER A 555 -14.25 32.93 3.42
C SER A 555 -13.55 31.77 4.13
N ARG A 556 -14.27 31.12 5.03
CA ARG A 556 -13.93 29.85 5.68
C ARG A 556 -13.29 28.87 4.70
N LEU A 557 -11.96 28.74 4.74
CA LEU A 557 -11.27 27.58 4.18
C LEU A 557 -11.50 26.40 5.12
N ARG A 558 -12.10 25.34 4.59
CA ARG A 558 -12.26 24.07 5.27
C ARG A 558 -10.89 23.54 5.67
N LYS A 559 -10.83 22.88 6.83
CA LYS A 559 -9.66 22.39 7.58
C LYS A 559 -8.69 21.47 6.79
N GLU A 560 -9.03 21.15 5.55
CA GLU A 560 -8.38 20.15 4.69
C GLU A 560 -7.44 20.76 3.61
N LYS A 561 -7.44 22.09 3.41
CA LYS A 561 -6.64 22.75 2.36
C LYS A 561 -5.48 23.63 2.87
N VAL A 562 -5.06 23.45 4.12
CA VAL A 562 -4.05 24.33 4.73
C VAL A 562 -2.68 24.12 4.07
N LEU A 563 -2.33 22.91 3.65
CA LEU A 563 -1.05 22.59 3.01
C LEU A 563 -1.04 22.77 1.48
N ASP A 564 -2.19 23.03 0.85
CA ASP A 564 -2.32 23.25 -0.61
C ASP A 564 -1.50 24.46 -1.09
N ASN A 565 -1.16 25.38 -0.19
CA ASN A 565 -0.20 26.43 -0.48
C ASN A 565 1.22 25.84 -0.49
N PHE A 566 1.83 25.74 -1.68
CA PHE A 566 3.16 25.16 -1.91
C PHE A 566 4.23 25.64 -0.90
N THR A 567 4.29 26.93 -0.63
CA THR A 567 5.25 27.53 0.32
C THR A 567 4.97 27.08 1.76
N ARG A 568 3.70 26.99 2.16
CA ARG A 568 3.29 26.52 3.50
C ARG A 568 3.53 25.01 3.66
N GLY A 569 3.24 24.23 2.63
CA GLY A 569 3.57 22.80 2.55
C GLY A 569 5.07 22.56 2.67
N SER A 570 5.88 23.34 1.97
CA SER A 570 7.35 23.26 2.02
C SER A 570 7.90 23.59 3.40
N ILE A 571 7.39 24.63 4.07
CA ILE A 571 7.78 24.98 5.45
C ILE A 571 7.38 23.87 6.43
N TYR A 572 6.17 23.31 6.30
CA TYR A 572 5.73 22.20 7.15
C TYR A 572 6.57 20.95 6.94
N GLY A 573 6.80 20.54 5.69
CA GLY A 573 7.66 19.41 5.35
C GLY A 573 9.08 19.58 5.89
N PHE A 574 9.63 20.79 5.79
CA PHE A 574 10.95 21.11 6.34
C PHE A 574 11.01 20.97 7.88
N ILE A 575 9.97 21.40 8.61
CA ILE A 575 9.87 21.27 10.08
C ILE A 575 9.65 19.81 10.50
N VAL A 576 8.92 19.03 9.70
CA VAL A 576 8.75 17.58 9.92
C VAL A 576 10.08 16.85 9.77
N ALA A 577 10.86 17.18 8.73
CA ALA A 577 12.18 16.61 8.51
C ALA A 577 13.22 17.09 9.53
N ASN A 578 13.06 18.32 10.06
CA ASN A 578 13.99 18.94 11.00
C ASN A 578 13.27 19.49 12.26
N PRO A 579 12.78 18.62 13.16
CA PRO A 579 12.11 19.07 14.37
C PRO A 579 13.04 19.92 15.24
N GLY A 580 12.56 21.09 15.66
CA GLY A 580 13.36 22.06 16.40
C GLY A 580 14.12 23.06 15.53
N ALA A 581 13.87 23.08 14.21
CA ALA A 581 14.37 24.13 13.32
C ALA A 581 13.95 25.52 13.83
N HIS A 582 14.85 26.49 13.70
CA HIS A 582 14.62 27.88 14.08
C HIS A 582 14.40 28.76 12.85
N TYR A 583 13.82 29.95 13.05
CA TYR A 583 13.34 30.82 11.96
C TYR A 583 14.37 31.09 10.85
N ASN A 584 15.62 31.43 11.19
CA ASN A 584 16.65 31.75 10.20
C ASN A 584 17.04 30.55 9.34
N LEU A 585 17.14 29.36 9.94
CA LEU A 585 17.42 28.12 9.21
C LEU A 585 16.33 27.80 8.18
N ILE A 586 15.05 27.93 8.56
CA ILE A 586 13.91 27.70 7.65
C ILE A 586 13.94 28.70 6.49
N LYS A 587 14.29 29.95 6.78
CA LYS A 587 14.36 31.03 5.79
C LYS A 587 15.50 30.81 4.80
N GLU A 588 16.71 30.50 5.29
CA GLU A 588 17.91 30.32 4.47
C GLU A 588 17.78 29.09 3.57
N GLU A 589 17.31 27.97 4.12
CA GLU A 589 17.25 26.70 3.40
C GLU A 589 16.15 26.69 2.33
N LEU A 590 15.00 27.29 2.64
CA LEU A 590 13.89 27.39 1.67
C LEU A 590 13.98 28.64 0.78
N LYS A 591 15.02 29.47 0.94
CA LYS A 591 15.25 30.71 0.20
C LYS A 591 14.04 31.66 0.21
N LEU A 592 13.36 31.77 1.35
CA LEU A 592 12.14 32.55 1.50
C LEU A 592 12.40 33.94 2.08
N ASN A 593 11.52 34.90 1.78
CA ASN A 593 11.58 36.23 2.39
C ASN A 593 11.00 36.25 3.81
N ASN A 594 11.39 37.26 4.62
CA ASN A 594 11.02 37.33 6.04
C ASN A 594 9.49 37.31 6.27
N GLY A 595 8.74 38.01 5.42
CA GLY A 595 7.28 38.12 5.54
C GLY A 595 6.58 36.80 5.26
N ALA A 596 7.02 36.07 4.23
CA ALA A 596 6.46 34.78 3.84
C ALA A 596 6.66 33.72 4.93
N VAL A 597 7.87 33.60 5.48
CA VAL A 597 8.17 32.63 6.56
C VAL A 597 7.32 32.92 7.79
N LEU A 598 7.22 34.19 8.21
CA LEU A 598 6.47 34.58 9.41
C LEU A 598 4.97 34.37 9.23
N TYR A 599 4.42 34.77 8.08
CA TYR A 599 3.01 34.57 7.74
C TYR A 599 2.62 33.09 7.75
N HIS A 600 3.41 32.25 7.08
CA HIS A 600 3.10 30.81 6.96
C HIS A 600 3.32 30.04 8.27
N LEU A 601 4.36 30.34 9.03
CA LEU A 601 4.55 29.75 10.38
C LEU A 601 3.41 30.11 11.31
N ASN A 602 2.92 31.35 11.27
CA ASN A 602 1.79 31.78 12.09
C ASN A 602 0.50 31.04 11.72
N ILE A 603 0.26 30.79 10.43
CA ILE A 603 -0.89 29.99 9.99
C ILE A 603 -0.73 28.53 10.40
N LEU A 604 0.43 27.90 10.20
CA LEU A 604 0.67 26.51 10.61
C LEU A 604 0.54 26.31 12.12
N GLU A 605 0.97 27.28 12.92
CA GLU A 605 0.84 27.27 14.38
C GLU A 605 -0.63 27.49 14.80
N LYS A 606 -1.35 28.43 14.16
CA LYS A 606 -2.79 28.68 14.39
C LYS A 606 -3.67 27.48 14.03
N GLU A 607 -3.37 26.82 12.93
CA GLU A 607 -4.10 25.63 12.45
C GLU A 607 -3.63 24.32 13.11
N ASN A 608 -2.73 24.41 14.10
CA ASN A 608 -2.20 23.30 14.90
C ASN A 608 -1.37 22.24 14.14
N TYR A 609 -0.83 22.55 12.96
CA TYR A 609 0.10 21.66 12.25
C TYR A 609 1.49 21.64 12.91
N ILE A 610 1.88 22.76 13.52
CA ILE A 610 3.15 22.89 14.27
C ILE A 610 2.87 23.55 15.63
N TYR A 611 3.81 23.42 16.54
CA TYR A 611 3.90 24.25 17.74
C TYR A 611 5.32 24.78 17.89
N SER A 612 5.47 25.85 18.66
CA SER A 612 6.78 26.43 18.94
C SER A 612 7.16 26.36 20.42
N LYS A 613 8.46 26.31 20.67
CA LYS A 613 9.04 26.38 22.01
C LYS A 613 10.24 27.32 21.99
N ARG A 614 10.38 28.13 23.04
CA ARG A 614 11.54 29.00 23.22
C ARG A 614 12.65 28.20 23.89
N GLU A 615 13.76 28.00 23.19
CA GLU A 615 14.93 27.28 23.69
C GLU A 615 16.18 28.14 23.46
N GLY A 616 16.67 28.75 24.54
CA GLY A 616 17.73 29.76 24.47
C GLY A 616 17.27 31.06 23.79
N MET A 617 18.12 31.62 22.92
CA MET A 617 17.81 32.85 22.17
C MET A 617 16.86 32.63 20.99
N TYR A 618 16.55 31.38 20.63
CA TYR A 618 15.79 31.06 19.43
C TYR A 618 14.39 30.49 19.75
N LYS A 619 13.41 30.87 18.92
CA LYS A 619 12.10 30.21 18.82
C LYS A 619 12.26 29.01 17.88
N ARG A 620 12.02 27.80 18.38
CA ARG A 620 12.14 26.55 17.63
C ARG A 620 10.76 25.98 17.34
N PHE A 621 10.61 25.36 16.17
CA PHE A 621 9.33 24.84 15.67
C PHE A 621 9.35 23.32 15.59
N TYR A 622 8.25 22.70 16.00
CA TYR A 622 8.09 21.26 16.08
C TYR A 622 6.75 20.87 15.45
N PRO A 623 6.65 19.72 14.75
CA PRO A 623 5.38 19.27 14.20
C PRO A 623 4.41 18.86 15.32
N ARG A 624 3.12 19.15 15.14
CA ARG A 624 2.04 18.62 15.97
C ARG A 624 1.44 17.42 15.24
N LEU A 625 1.47 16.25 15.88
CA LEU A 625 0.97 15.00 15.30
C LEU A 625 -0.55 15.09 15.10
N HIS A 626 -1.00 15.14 13.85
CA HIS A 626 -2.41 14.97 13.50
C HIS A 626 -2.76 13.47 13.55
N THR A 627 -3.46 13.06 14.62
CA THR A 627 -3.83 11.68 14.96
C THR A 627 -4.69 10.93 13.91
N LYS A 628 -5.05 11.56 12.78
CA LYS A 628 -5.82 10.93 11.70
C LYS A 628 -4.95 10.35 10.56
N SER A 629 -3.66 10.71 10.46
CA SER A 629 -2.78 10.24 9.37
C SER A 629 -1.94 9.00 9.74
N MET A 630 -2.20 8.37 10.89
CA MET A 630 -1.49 7.18 11.40
C MET A 630 -2.43 5.98 11.59
N LEU A 631 -3.60 5.98 10.94
CA LEU A 631 -4.52 4.84 10.96
C LEU A 631 -4.23 3.96 9.76
N GLY A 632 -3.83 2.70 10.00
CA GLY A 632 -3.75 1.70 8.93
C GLY A 632 -5.14 1.43 8.34
N ASP A 633 -5.23 0.94 7.11
CA ASP A 633 -6.54 0.81 6.43
C ASP A 633 -7.49 -0.16 7.14
N LEU A 634 -6.95 -1.18 7.80
CA LEU A 634 -7.73 -2.05 8.68
C LEU A 634 -8.37 -1.27 9.86
N GLN A 635 -7.65 -0.32 10.44
CA GLN A 635 -8.15 0.50 11.55
C GLN A 635 -9.22 1.48 11.07
N LYS A 636 -9.04 2.09 9.89
CA LYS A 636 -10.07 2.95 9.26
C LYS A 636 -11.36 2.15 8.99
N LYS A 637 -11.23 0.94 8.45
CA LYS A 637 -12.37 0.05 8.20
C LYS A 637 -13.07 -0.38 9.50
N ILE A 638 -12.31 -0.69 10.56
CA ILE A 638 -12.87 -1.00 11.89
C ILE A 638 -13.60 0.21 12.48
N ILE A 639 -13.06 1.43 12.37
CA ILE A 639 -13.74 2.65 12.83
C ILE A 639 -15.04 2.86 12.06
N ALA A 640 -15.01 2.81 10.73
CA ALA A 640 -16.20 2.96 9.90
C ALA A 640 -17.29 1.90 10.21
N PHE A 641 -16.89 0.68 10.56
CA PHE A 641 -17.83 -0.36 10.99
C PHE A 641 -18.44 -0.10 12.37
N LEU A 642 -17.72 0.59 13.27
CA LEU A 642 -18.17 0.95 14.61
C LEU A 642 -18.97 2.27 14.66
N GLU A 643 -18.95 3.08 13.60
CA GLU A 643 -19.74 4.31 13.52
C GLU A 643 -21.25 3.99 13.64
N GLY A 644 -21.85 4.41 14.76
CA GLY A 644 -23.26 4.19 15.05
C GLY A 644 -23.63 2.78 15.56
N ARG A 645 -22.65 1.91 15.83
CA ARG A 645 -22.89 0.53 16.28
C ARG A 645 -22.16 0.20 17.58
N GLN A 646 -22.77 -0.66 18.40
CA GLN A 646 -22.13 -1.28 19.57
C GLN A 646 -21.87 -2.74 19.26
N CYS A 647 -20.60 -3.09 19.06
CA CYS A 647 -20.22 -4.45 18.63
C CYS A 647 -19.35 -5.14 19.68
N THR A 648 -19.45 -6.47 19.74
CA THR A 648 -18.55 -7.30 20.53
C THR A 648 -17.22 -7.55 19.81
N LEU A 649 -16.16 -7.88 20.55
CA LEU A 649 -14.87 -8.27 19.97
C LEU A 649 -14.96 -9.48 19.03
N THR A 650 -15.95 -10.35 19.22
CA THR A 650 -16.18 -11.52 18.36
C THR A 650 -16.77 -11.10 17.01
N GLU A 651 -17.75 -10.20 17.01
CA GLU A 651 -18.34 -9.65 15.77
C GLU A 651 -17.31 -8.88 14.95
N ILE A 652 -16.43 -8.10 15.59
CA ILE A 652 -15.34 -7.40 14.90
C ILE A 652 -14.32 -8.40 14.31
N ALA A 653 -14.03 -9.48 15.04
CA ALA A 653 -13.13 -10.53 14.56
C ALA A 653 -13.70 -11.25 13.33
N GLU A 654 -14.98 -11.59 13.35
CA GLU A 654 -15.68 -12.26 12.24
C GLU A 654 -15.81 -11.34 11.00
N GLN A 655 -16.24 -10.09 11.18
CA GLN A 655 -16.43 -9.14 10.09
C GLN A 655 -15.16 -8.85 9.29
N PHE A 656 -14.01 -8.84 9.96
CA PHE A 656 -12.71 -8.51 9.36
C PHE A 656 -11.80 -9.72 9.17
N SER A 657 -12.31 -10.94 9.36
CA SER A 657 -11.53 -12.19 9.28
C SER A 657 -10.26 -12.17 10.16
N LEU A 658 -10.34 -11.57 11.34
CA LEU A 658 -9.24 -11.44 12.30
C LEU A 658 -9.34 -12.51 13.39
N SER A 659 -8.21 -12.93 13.95
CA SER A 659 -8.23 -13.66 15.21
C SER A 659 -8.77 -12.76 16.34
N ARG A 660 -9.43 -13.35 17.34
CA ARG A 660 -9.96 -12.60 18.50
C ARG A 660 -8.87 -11.80 19.25
N ARG A 661 -7.63 -12.29 19.22
CA ARG A 661 -6.44 -11.58 19.77
C ARG A 661 -6.05 -10.37 18.91
N ALA A 662 -6.06 -10.51 17.58
CA ALA A 662 -5.75 -9.41 16.65
C ALA A 662 -6.82 -8.30 16.72
N ALA A 663 -8.11 -8.65 16.77
CA ALA A 663 -9.18 -7.69 17.01
C ALA A 663 -9.01 -6.97 18.37
N GLY A 664 -8.61 -7.71 19.42
CA GLY A 664 -8.28 -7.15 20.73
C GLY A 664 -7.12 -6.14 20.70
N TYR A 665 -6.08 -6.43 19.92
CA TYR A 665 -4.93 -5.54 19.72
C TYR A 665 -5.35 -4.25 18.99
N GLN A 666 -6.05 -4.37 17.85
CA GLN A 666 -6.52 -3.19 17.10
C GLN A 666 -7.41 -2.30 17.96
N MET A 667 -8.30 -2.89 18.78
CA MET A 667 -9.12 -2.11 19.70
C MET A 667 -8.33 -1.39 20.77
N LYS A 668 -7.25 -2.01 21.28
CA LYS A 668 -6.36 -1.37 22.27
C LYS A 668 -5.60 -0.20 21.65
N VAL A 669 -5.17 -0.33 20.40
CA VAL A 669 -4.50 0.75 19.65
C VAL A 669 -5.48 1.92 19.44
N LEU A 670 -6.68 1.66 18.90
CA LEU A 670 -7.72 2.68 18.70
C LEU A 670 -8.16 3.36 20.01
N GLN A 671 -8.18 2.62 21.12
CA GLN A 671 -8.47 3.17 22.44
C GLN A 671 -7.32 4.05 22.96
N SER A 672 -6.06 3.65 22.76
CA SER A 672 -4.90 4.47 23.14
C SER A 672 -4.81 5.78 22.36
N MET A 673 -5.39 5.80 21.15
CA MET A 673 -5.54 7.00 20.31
C MET A 673 -6.77 7.85 20.67
N GLY A 674 -7.61 7.40 21.62
CA GLY A 674 -8.82 8.12 22.05
C GLY A 674 -9.99 8.08 21.05
N ILE A 675 -9.92 7.22 20.04
CA ILE A 675 -10.91 7.15 18.95
C ILE A 675 -12.09 6.26 19.32
N VAL A 676 -11.86 5.17 20.06
CA VAL A 676 -12.92 4.22 20.44
C VAL A 676 -13.02 4.09 21.95
N ARG A 677 -14.24 4.08 22.48
CA ARG A 677 -14.52 3.80 23.89
C ARG A 677 -14.96 2.36 24.10
N ARG A 678 -14.46 1.75 25.18
CA ARG A 678 -14.85 0.41 25.61
C ARG A 678 -15.89 0.52 26.72
N MET A 679 -17.05 -0.13 26.52
CA MET A 679 -18.14 -0.20 27.51
C MET A 679 -18.32 -1.64 27.97
N ARG A 680 -18.62 -1.84 29.27
CA ARG A 680 -18.90 -3.16 29.83
C ARG A 680 -20.40 -3.31 30.05
N LYS A 681 -21.03 -4.24 29.35
CA LYS A 681 -22.46 -4.58 29.51
C LYS A 681 -22.56 -6.06 29.91
N GLY A 682 -22.68 -6.32 31.22
CA GLY A 682 -22.67 -7.67 31.77
C GLY A 682 -21.32 -8.38 31.60
N LYS A 683 -21.34 -9.60 31.05
CA LYS A 683 -20.10 -10.39 30.76
C LYS A 683 -19.39 -9.97 29.46
N TRP A 684 -19.96 -9.06 28.68
CA TRP A 684 -19.46 -8.68 27.35
C TRP A 684 -18.77 -7.32 27.36
N THR A 685 -17.77 -7.19 26.50
CA THR A 685 -17.01 -5.97 26.27
C THR A 685 -17.40 -5.42 24.90
N LEU A 686 -18.00 -4.24 24.88
CA LEU A 686 -18.50 -3.57 23.68
C LEU A 686 -17.55 -2.42 23.29
N ALA A 687 -17.39 -2.22 21.99
CA ALA A 687 -16.65 -1.10 21.41
C ALA A 687 -17.60 -0.16 20.65
N GLN A 688 -17.37 1.15 20.76
CA GLN A 688 -18.10 2.19 20.02
C GLN A 688 -17.14 3.34 19.66
N ALA A 689 -17.08 3.66 18.35
CA ALA A 689 -16.32 4.79 17.83
C ALA A 689 -17.04 6.12 18.10
#